data_AF-A0A8C7ZVQ1-F1
#
_entry.id   AF-A0A8C7ZVQ1-F1
#
_cell.length_a   1.000
_cell.length_b   1.000
_cell.length_c   1.000
_cell.angle_alpha   90.00
_cell.angle_beta   90.00
_cell.angle_gamma   90.00
#
_symmetry.space_group_name_H-M   'P 1'
#
loop_
_entity.id
_entity.type
_entity.pdbx_description
1 polymer ?
#
loop_
_entity_poly.entity_id
_entity_poly.type
_entity_poly.pdbx_seq_one_letter_code
_entity_poly.pdbx_strand_id
1 'polypeptide(L)'
;MRNPLVQGRMGLCPLLLLLGVAVWASAEDQAPVTGPPSVAVKSTDPPAAPSVNLTVSAKLTSASPPTTLPPVVALPTTAVTTADTTTAPSSAEEHDAKNPNGDAAVRVLPISEAPPSDSIEASPATPSIQPTSPPITEVNVSTATTGDSSWIDTERTGTTTEVNVLTSHSPPEGDLKIIKVCIFLFKKYKQDGSHLNSFRLSNGRSDETEFQSVPLLARSPSTNRKYPPIPVDKLEEEMNRRMADDNKLFREEFNALPNCPIQATCDAASKEENKEKNRYVNILPYDHSRVHLLSLEGVPDSDFINASFINGYQEKNKFIAAQGPKEETVNDFWRMIWEQNTSTIVMVTNLKERKECKCAQYWPDQGCWTYGNIRVSVEDTVVLVDYTVRKFCIQQVGDVSGKKPQRLLTQFHFTSWPDFGVPFTPIGMLKFLKKVKNCNPHYAGAIVVHCSAGVGRTGTFIVIDAMLDMMNAERKVDVFGFVTRIRAQRCQMVQTDMQYVFIFQALLEHYLYGDTELEVTSLESHLAKLYAPSPGAGCSGLEAEFKKLTSIKIQNDKMRTGNLPVNMKKNRVLQIIPYEFNRVIIPVKRGEENTDYVNASFIDGYRQKDAYIASQGPLQHTMEDFWRMIWEWRSCSIVMLTELEERGQEKCAQYWPGDGVVVYGDLSIELKREEENESYTVRDLLVTNNRENKTRSVRQFHFHGWPEVGIPADGKGMINIIAAVQKQQQQSGNHPITVHCSAGAGRTGTFCALSTVLERVKAEGILDVFQTVKSLRLQRPHMVQTLEQYEFCYKVVQEYIDAFSDYANFK
;
A
#
# COMPACT_ATOMS: atom_id res chain seq x y z
N MET A 1 -36.13 -70.08 33.77
CA MET A 1 -35.49 -71.35 33.33
C MET A 1 -35.75 -71.48 31.83
N ARG A 2 -34.80 -71.73 30.93
CA ARG A 2 -33.32 -71.89 31.03
C ARG A 2 -32.62 -71.16 29.86
N ASN A 3 -31.35 -70.80 30.08
CA ASN A 3 -30.33 -70.32 29.12
C ASN A 3 -29.88 -71.45 28.14
N PRO A 4 -28.86 -71.28 27.26
CA PRO A 4 -28.11 -70.07 26.81
C PRO A 4 -28.39 -69.76 25.30
N LEU A 5 -27.64 -69.04 24.45
CA LEU A 5 -26.26 -68.49 24.30
C LEU A 5 -26.35 -67.10 23.60
N VAL A 6 -25.39 -66.16 23.58
CA VAL A 6 -24.17 -65.87 24.40
C VAL A 6 -23.82 -64.35 24.23
N GLN A 7 -22.72 -63.86 24.84
CA GLN A 7 -22.21 -62.46 24.73
C GLN A 7 -21.45 -62.20 23.39
N GLY A 8 -21.09 -60.97 22.96
CA GLY A 8 -21.18 -59.59 23.50
C GLY A 8 -19.89 -58.79 23.14
N ARG A 9 -19.82 -57.44 23.12
CA ARG A 9 -20.80 -56.40 23.52
C ARG A 9 -20.36 -54.98 23.04
N MET A 10 -21.32 -54.15 22.57
CA MET A 10 -21.44 -52.64 22.64
C MET A 10 -20.24 -51.70 22.30
N GLY A 11 -20.40 -50.46 21.84
CA GLY A 11 -21.54 -49.55 21.54
C GLY A 11 -20.99 -48.18 21.06
N LEU A 12 -21.74 -47.09 20.83
CA LEU A 12 -23.18 -46.79 20.93
C LEU A 12 -23.50 -45.48 20.13
N CYS A 13 -24.78 -45.26 19.79
CA CYS A 13 -25.37 -44.05 19.17
C CYS A 13 -26.54 -43.57 20.08
N PRO A 14 -27.29 -42.47 19.83
CA PRO A 14 -27.15 -41.36 18.87
C PRO A 14 -27.36 -39.96 19.56
N LEU A 15 -28.06 -39.03 18.89
CA LEU A 15 -28.37 -37.63 19.24
C LEU A 15 -28.79 -37.29 20.69
N LEU A 16 -28.19 -36.20 21.19
CA LEU A 16 -28.84 -35.02 21.79
C LEU A 16 -30.08 -35.22 22.70
N LEU A 17 -29.85 -35.38 24.00
CA LEU A 17 -30.75 -34.89 25.05
C LEU A 17 -29.97 -34.63 26.35
N LEU A 18 -30.46 -33.69 27.17
CA LEU A 18 -29.99 -33.33 28.52
C LEU A 18 -28.55 -32.79 28.67
N LEU A 19 -28.45 -31.45 28.63
CA LEU A 19 -28.00 -30.75 29.84
C LEU A 19 -28.88 -29.50 30.06
N GLY A 20 -29.83 -29.60 30.99
CA GLY A 20 -30.84 -28.57 31.22
C GLY A 20 -31.60 -28.76 32.54
N VAL A 21 -31.06 -28.14 33.60
CA VAL A 21 -31.65 -27.93 34.94
C VAL A 21 -31.00 -26.61 35.40
N ALA A 22 -31.67 -25.54 35.84
CA ALA A 22 -33.00 -25.35 36.45
C ALA A 22 -33.63 -24.03 35.93
N VAL A 23 -34.91 -23.65 36.15
CA VAL A 23 -36.11 -24.33 36.66
C VAL A 23 -37.34 -23.57 36.11
N TRP A 24 -38.52 -24.21 36.05
CA TRP A 24 -39.78 -23.56 35.69
C TRP A 24 -40.89 -24.01 36.67
N ALA A 25 -41.38 -23.09 37.53
CA ALA A 25 -42.56 -23.29 38.37
C ALA A 25 -43.03 -21.96 39.04
N SER A 26 -44.35 -21.81 39.19
CA SER A 26 -45.09 -20.83 40.02
C SER A 26 -44.84 -19.33 39.74
N ALA A 27 -45.76 -18.51 39.23
CA ALA A 27 -47.22 -18.33 39.40
C ALA A 27 -47.65 -17.42 40.57
N GLU A 28 -48.44 -16.42 40.18
CA GLU A 28 -49.45 -15.63 40.92
C GLU A 28 -49.13 -14.99 42.29
N ASP A 29 -48.92 -13.67 42.21
CA ASP A 29 -49.64 -12.62 42.94
C ASP A 29 -49.43 -12.40 44.46
N GLN A 30 -48.69 -11.32 44.78
CA GLN A 30 -49.14 -10.32 45.75
C GLN A 30 -48.35 -9.00 45.67
N ALA A 31 -49.08 -7.88 45.65
CA ALA A 31 -48.59 -6.51 45.88
C ALA A 31 -48.97 -6.05 47.33
N PRO A 32 -48.69 -4.81 47.82
CA PRO A 32 -48.11 -3.62 47.17
C PRO A 32 -47.05 -2.89 48.06
N VAL A 33 -46.92 -1.55 47.92
CA VAL A 33 -46.21 -0.58 48.81
C VAL A 33 -44.67 -0.56 48.69
N THR A 34 -43.97 0.56 48.43
CA THR A 34 -44.34 1.93 47.97
C THR A 34 -43.12 2.56 47.26
N GLY A 35 -43.36 3.40 46.25
CA GLY A 35 -42.36 4.34 45.71
C GLY A 35 -42.79 5.81 45.92
N PRO A 36 -41.86 6.76 46.10
CA PRO A 36 -42.18 8.19 46.18
C PRO A 36 -42.65 8.74 44.81
N PRO A 37 -43.45 9.83 44.79
CA PRO A 37 -44.45 10.03 43.74
C PRO A 37 -43.98 10.81 42.51
N SER A 38 -44.60 10.50 41.37
CA SER A 38 -44.71 11.43 40.25
C SER A 38 -45.77 12.50 40.55
N VAL A 39 -45.45 13.76 40.24
CA VAL A 39 -46.43 14.86 40.22
C VAL A 39 -46.79 15.15 38.77
N ALA A 40 -48.08 15.11 38.43
CA ALA A 40 -48.54 15.37 37.08
C ALA A 40 -48.45 16.86 36.73
N VAL A 41 -47.90 17.17 35.55
CA VAL A 41 -47.97 18.49 34.92
C VAL A 41 -48.61 18.32 33.54
N LYS A 42 -49.43 19.30 33.15
CA LYS A 42 -50.25 19.26 31.93
C LYS A 42 -49.39 19.36 30.66
N SER A 43 -49.94 18.88 29.54
CA SER A 43 -49.46 19.24 28.21
C SER A 43 -49.57 20.76 27.98
N THR A 44 -48.45 21.40 27.67
CA THR A 44 -48.36 22.77 27.16
C THR A 44 -47.29 22.81 26.08
N ASP A 45 -47.57 23.51 24.99
CA ASP A 45 -46.72 23.55 23.79
C ASP A 45 -45.31 24.14 24.06
N PRO A 46 -44.29 23.75 23.27
CA PRO A 46 -42.95 24.30 23.41
C PRO A 46 -42.93 25.80 23.08
N PRO A 47 -42.30 26.64 23.92
CA PRO A 47 -42.34 28.10 23.75
C PRO A 47 -41.48 28.57 22.57
N ALA A 48 -41.98 29.56 21.84
CA ALA A 48 -41.19 30.28 20.84
C ALA A 48 -40.06 31.09 21.52
N ALA A 49 -38.86 31.05 20.95
CA ALA A 49 -37.74 31.87 21.41
C ALA A 49 -38.03 33.37 21.14
N PRO A 50 -37.68 34.28 22.07
CA PRO A 50 -38.12 35.67 22.00
C PRO A 50 -37.29 36.50 21.02
N SER A 51 -37.97 37.30 20.19
CA SER A 51 -37.37 38.36 19.40
C SER A 51 -37.26 39.66 20.20
N VAL A 52 -36.04 40.16 20.40
CA VAL A 52 -35.78 41.50 20.94
C VAL A 52 -34.79 42.20 20.02
N ASN A 53 -35.22 43.31 19.42
CA ASN A 53 -34.36 44.14 18.59
C ASN A 53 -33.38 44.95 19.43
N LEU A 54 -32.13 45.06 18.99
CA LEU A 54 -31.25 46.16 19.37
C LEU A 54 -30.67 46.80 18.11
N THR A 55 -31.03 48.06 17.89
CA THR A 55 -30.73 48.81 16.68
C THR A 55 -29.51 49.71 16.90
N VAL A 56 -28.47 49.60 16.06
CA VAL A 56 -27.46 50.65 15.92
C VAL A 56 -27.24 50.96 14.44
N SER A 57 -27.32 52.25 14.14
CA SER A 57 -27.38 52.88 12.83
C SER A 57 -26.28 52.50 11.83
N ALA A 58 -26.69 52.30 10.58
CA ALA A 58 -25.93 52.74 9.41
C ALA A 58 -26.84 53.58 8.50
N LYS A 59 -26.55 54.88 8.39
CA LYS A 59 -27.13 55.80 7.40
C LYS A 59 -26.02 56.73 6.87
N LEU A 60 -26.10 57.34 5.68
CA LEU A 60 -26.71 57.01 4.39
C LEU A 60 -26.37 58.16 3.42
N THR A 61 -25.55 57.92 2.40
CA THR A 61 -25.45 58.77 1.18
C THR A 61 -24.91 57.88 0.04
N SER A 62 -25.62 57.45 -1.01
CA SER A 62 -26.64 58.03 -1.91
C SER A 62 -26.09 58.77 -3.13
N ALA A 63 -25.97 58.05 -4.24
CA ALA A 63 -26.04 58.59 -5.62
C ALA A 63 -26.68 57.51 -6.51
N SER A 64 -27.48 57.90 -7.50
CA SER A 64 -28.54 57.08 -8.11
C SER A 64 -28.30 56.81 -9.63
N PRO A 65 -29.26 56.32 -10.47
CA PRO A 65 -29.07 55.01 -11.11
C PRO A 65 -29.08 55.00 -12.68
N PRO A 66 -30.00 54.32 -13.40
CA PRO A 66 -29.69 53.05 -14.09
C PRO A 66 -29.87 53.08 -15.62
N THR A 67 -29.48 52.01 -16.31
CA THR A 67 -30.07 51.67 -17.63
C THR A 67 -30.10 50.15 -17.87
N THR A 68 -31.21 49.65 -18.40
CA THR A 68 -31.44 48.26 -18.82
C THR A 68 -31.45 48.14 -20.34
N LEU A 69 -30.85 47.09 -20.91
CA LEU A 69 -31.10 46.67 -22.29
C LEU A 69 -31.18 45.12 -22.43
N PRO A 70 -32.11 44.57 -23.26
CA PRO A 70 -32.30 43.14 -23.49
C PRO A 70 -31.71 42.71 -24.89
N PRO A 71 -32.07 41.57 -25.52
CA PRO A 71 -31.20 40.85 -26.48
C PRO A 71 -31.24 41.36 -27.93
N VAL A 72 -30.34 40.83 -28.76
CA VAL A 72 -30.24 41.08 -30.21
C VAL A 72 -30.49 39.79 -31.02
N VAL A 73 -31.15 39.94 -32.18
CA VAL A 73 -31.54 38.88 -33.13
C VAL A 73 -30.84 39.12 -34.48
N ALA A 74 -30.84 38.14 -35.39
CA ALA A 74 -29.94 38.03 -36.54
C ALA A 74 -30.44 38.58 -37.91
N LEU A 75 -29.49 38.69 -38.86
CA LEU A 75 -29.64 38.89 -40.32
C LEU A 75 -30.14 40.30 -40.79
N PRO A 76 -30.04 40.69 -42.11
CA PRO A 76 -29.95 39.88 -43.34
C PRO A 76 -28.84 40.26 -44.37
N THR A 77 -29.06 39.93 -45.66
CA THR A 77 -28.06 39.63 -46.73
C THR A 77 -28.10 40.61 -47.93
N THR A 78 -27.33 40.30 -49.01
CA THR A 78 -27.34 40.83 -50.42
C THR A 78 -26.33 41.96 -50.77
N ALA A 79 -25.72 42.06 -51.97
CA ALA A 79 -25.49 41.14 -53.12
C ALA A 79 -24.46 41.76 -54.14
N VAL A 80 -24.39 41.23 -55.38
CA VAL A 80 -23.81 41.80 -56.65
C VAL A 80 -22.43 41.28 -57.14
N THR A 81 -22.48 40.28 -58.05
CA THR A 81 -21.79 40.07 -59.38
C THR A 81 -20.45 40.79 -59.74
N THR A 82 -19.53 40.31 -60.61
CA THR A 82 -19.55 39.26 -61.68
C THR A 82 -18.14 38.90 -62.21
N ALA A 83 -18.07 37.87 -63.07
CA ALA A 83 -17.18 37.70 -64.26
C ALA A 83 -15.84 36.91 -64.16
N ASP A 84 -15.65 36.12 -65.22
CA ASP A 84 -14.59 35.16 -65.56
C ASP A 84 -13.22 35.79 -65.92
N THR A 85 -12.16 34.95 -66.01
CA THR A 85 -11.45 34.63 -67.29
C THR A 85 -10.29 33.62 -67.04
N THR A 86 -9.80 32.97 -68.09
CA THR A 86 -8.92 31.78 -68.10
C THR A 86 -7.41 32.04 -68.27
N THR A 87 -6.63 30.94 -68.14
CA THR A 87 -5.36 30.60 -68.84
C THR A 87 -4.00 31.17 -68.37
N ALA A 88 -2.96 30.33 -68.51
CA ALA A 88 -1.54 30.61 -68.26
C ALA A 88 -0.78 31.03 -69.56
N PRO A 89 0.56 31.29 -69.55
CA PRO A 89 1.53 30.19 -69.76
C PRO A 89 2.94 30.40 -69.10
N SER A 90 3.97 29.77 -69.69
CA SER A 90 5.41 29.63 -69.32
C SER A 90 6.27 30.91 -69.56
N SER A 91 7.62 30.98 -69.46
CA SER A 91 8.73 29.98 -69.52
C SER A 91 10.12 30.60 -69.15
N ALA A 92 11.16 29.76 -68.99
CA ALA A 92 12.61 30.04 -69.16
C ALA A 92 13.34 30.89 -68.05
N GLU A 93 14.67 30.79 -67.82
CA GLU A 93 15.77 29.97 -68.41
C GLU A 93 16.99 29.80 -67.46
N GLU A 94 17.78 28.71 -67.66
CA GLU A 94 19.23 28.45 -67.36
C GLU A 94 19.95 28.92 -66.06
N HIS A 95 21.05 28.32 -65.55
CA HIS A 95 21.99 27.21 -65.87
C HIS A 95 22.67 26.81 -64.50
N ASP A 96 23.41 25.73 -64.20
CA ASP A 96 23.90 24.46 -64.81
C ASP A 96 24.11 23.47 -63.58
N ALA A 97 24.68 22.25 -63.56
CA ALA A 97 25.52 21.48 -64.49
C ALA A 97 25.50 19.94 -64.24
N LYS A 98 25.78 19.21 -65.32
CA LYS A 98 26.47 17.89 -65.42
C LYS A 98 26.21 16.76 -64.40
N ASN A 99 25.36 15.84 -64.84
CA ASN A 99 25.42 14.38 -64.60
C ASN A 99 26.71 13.77 -65.26
N PRO A 100 27.12 12.50 -65.03
CA PRO A 100 26.39 11.24 -65.35
C PRO A 100 26.40 10.20 -64.19
N ASN A 101 25.72 9.04 -64.18
CA ASN A 101 24.69 8.34 -64.99
C ASN A 101 24.12 7.18 -64.13
N GLY A 102 23.10 6.39 -64.51
CA GLY A 102 22.19 6.41 -65.68
C GLY A 102 21.34 5.12 -65.75
N ASP A 103 20.14 5.21 -66.34
CA ASP A 103 19.28 4.18 -66.99
C ASP A 103 19.02 2.77 -66.37
N ALA A 104 17.80 2.19 -66.41
CA ALA A 104 16.50 2.68 -66.92
C ALA A 104 15.27 1.94 -66.31
N ALA A 105 14.09 2.53 -66.53
CA ALA A 105 12.77 2.29 -65.92
C ALA A 105 11.83 1.24 -66.58
N VAL A 106 10.58 1.15 -66.06
CA VAL A 106 9.28 0.80 -66.77
C VAL A 106 8.97 -0.72 -67.02
N ARG A 107 7.74 -1.30 -66.93
CA ARG A 107 6.34 -0.84 -66.62
C ARG A 107 5.41 -1.94 -66.00
N VAL A 108 4.75 -1.61 -64.87
CA VAL A 108 3.29 -1.59 -64.58
C VAL A 108 2.27 -2.56 -65.29
N LEU A 109 1.65 -3.49 -64.51
CA LEU A 109 0.25 -4.03 -64.53
C LEU A 109 -0.32 -4.86 -65.74
N PRO A 110 -1.53 -5.51 -65.68
CA PRO A 110 -2.43 -5.99 -64.55
C PRO A 110 -3.03 -7.45 -64.75
N ILE A 111 -4.07 -7.83 -63.94
CA ILE A 111 -5.30 -8.67 -64.25
C ILE A 111 -5.58 -10.03 -63.50
N SER A 112 -6.70 -10.03 -62.73
CA SER A 112 -7.78 -11.02 -62.38
C SER A 112 -7.68 -12.44 -61.72
N GLU A 113 -8.70 -12.65 -60.85
CA GLU A 113 -9.66 -13.78 -60.63
C GLU A 113 -9.30 -15.24 -60.20
N ALA A 114 -9.71 -15.53 -58.94
CA ALA A 114 -10.70 -16.55 -58.51
C ALA A 114 -10.38 -18.09 -58.45
N PRO A 115 -11.14 -18.89 -57.64
CA PRO A 115 -10.82 -20.29 -57.24
C PRO A 115 -11.98 -21.28 -57.62
N PRO A 116 -12.31 -22.38 -56.88
CA PRO A 116 -11.57 -23.34 -56.02
C PRO A 116 -11.76 -24.83 -56.47
N SER A 117 -11.15 -25.82 -55.76
CA SER A 117 -11.82 -27.11 -55.40
C SER A 117 -10.93 -28.13 -54.66
N ASP A 118 -11.46 -28.65 -53.55
CA ASP A 118 -11.56 -30.05 -53.09
C ASP A 118 -10.36 -31.03 -52.91
N SER A 119 -10.45 -31.63 -51.73
CA SER A 119 -9.78 -32.80 -51.13
C SER A 119 -9.75 -34.12 -51.92
N ILE A 120 -8.81 -35.01 -51.55
CA ILE A 120 -9.12 -36.36 -50.98
C ILE A 120 -7.85 -37.01 -50.35
N GLU A 121 -8.04 -37.99 -49.48
CA GLU A 121 -7.01 -38.72 -48.71
C GLU A 121 -6.23 -39.77 -49.53
N ALA A 122 -4.98 -40.06 -49.15
CA ALA A 122 -4.51 -41.42 -48.80
C ALA A 122 -2.97 -41.51 -48.58
N SER A 123 -2.57 -42.32 -47.60
CA SER A 123 -1.23 -42.94 -47.43
C SER A 123 -1.25 -44.38 -48.04
N PRO A 124 -0.15 -45.16 -48.22
CA PRO A 124 1.09 -45.13 -47.39
C PRO A 124 2.44 -45.54 -48.07
N ALA A 125 3.46 -45.70 -47.20
CA ALA A 125 4.62 -46.60 -47.27
C ALA A 125 5.98 -46.09 -47.84
N THR A 126 7.01 -46.25 -47.01
CA THR A 126 8.46 -45.97 -47.20
C THR A 126 9.21 -47.22 -47.74
N PRO A 127 10.50 -47.15 -48.17
CA PRO A 127 11.60 -47.42 -47.18
C PRO A 127 13.04 -46.88 -47.46
N SER A 128 13.82 -46.73 -46.37
CA SER A 128 15.31 -46.86 -46.29
C SER A 128 16.21 -45.75 -46.89
N ILE A 129 17.45 -45.46 -46.39
CA ILE A 129 18.16 -45.89 -45.17
C ILE A 129 19.27 -44.87 -44.73
N GLN A 130 19.59 -44.93 -43.43
CA GLN A 130 20.69 -44.37 -42.58
C GLN A 130 22.07 -43.95 -43.18
N PRO A 131 22.93 -43.14 -42.46
CA PRO A 131 23.55 -43.44 -41.13
C PRO A 131 23.85 -42.24 -40.17
N THR A 132 24.39 -42.28 -38.93
CA THR A 132 24.49 -43.25 -37.77
C THR A 132 25.08 -42.57 -36.50
N SER A 133 24.57 -42.91 -35.29
CA SER A 133 25.29 -43.01 -33.97
C SER A 133 25.88 -41.76 -33.26
N PRO A 134 26.20 -41.81 -31.93
CA PRO A 134 25.90 -42.79 -30.85
C PRO A 134 25.15 -42.19 -29.59
N PRO A 135 24.77 -42.99 -28.56
CA PRO A 135 23.79 -42.59 -27.53
C PRO A 135 24.28 -42.52 -26.05
N ILE A 136 23.40 -42.07 -25.14
CA ILE A 136 23.43 -42.28 -23.67
C ILE A 136 22.04 -42.79 -23.21
N THR A 137 21.98 -43.57 -22.13
CA THR A 137 20.83 -44.40 -21.72
C THR A 137 19.94 -43.80 -20.62
N GLU A 138 18.62 -44.07 -20.67
CA GLU A 138 17.65 -43.87 -19.58
C GLU A 138 17.18 -45.21 -18.98
N VAL A 139 16.58 -45.18 -17.78
CA VAL A 139 15.79 -46.28 -17.19
C VAL A 139 14.52 -45.72 -16.54
N ASN A 140 13.36 -46.26 -16.93
CA ASN A 140 12.03 -45.91 -16.41
C ASN A 140 11.76 -46.44 -15.00
N VAL A 141 10.86 -45.77 -14.26
CA VAL A 141 9.74 -46.43 -13.54
C VAL A 141 8.47 -45.55 -13.65
N SER A 142 7.34 -46.16 -14.01
CA SER A 142 6.03 -45.52 -14.11
C SER A 142 5.21 -45.67 -12.81
N THR A 143 4.24 -44.79 -12.55
CA THR A 143 3.31 -44.90 -11.41
C THR A 143 1.84 -44.87 -11.84
N ALA A 144 1.00 -45.59 -11.10
CA ALA A 144 -0.46 -45.54 -11.21
C ALA A 144 -1.11 -45.77 -9.83
N THR A 145 -2.29 -45.15 -9.65
CA THR A 145 -3.41 -45.40 -8.70
C THR A 145 -3.45 -46.76 -7.96
N THR A 146 -3.97 -46.89 -6.72
CA THR A 146 -4.97 -46.07 -5.98
C THR A 146 -4.98 -46.43 -4.47
N GLY A 147 -5.55 -45.58 -3.60
CA GLY A 147 -6.36 -46.08 -2.45
C GLY A 147 -5.97 -45.69 -1.01
N ASP A 148 -6.74 -44.73 -0.47
CA ASP A 148 -7.43 -44.76 0.85
C ASP A 148 -6.72 -44.69 2.24
N SER A 149 -7.56 -44.35 3.24
CA SER A 149 -7.43 -44.53 4.71
C SER A 149 -6.64 -43.55 5.62
N SER A 150 -7.41 -42.63 6.23
CA SER A 150 -7.48 -42.27 7.68
C SER A 150 -6.23 -42.17 8.59
N TRP A 151 -6.16 -41.05 9.31
CA TRP A 151 -5.36 -40.85 10.54
C TRP A 151 -6.08 -41.36 11.79
N ILE A 152 -5.33 -41.90 12.78
CA ILE A 152 -5.76 -42.09 14.18
C ILE A 152 -4.56 -41.80 15.11
N ASP A 153 -4.80 -41.09 16.21
CA ASP A 153 -3.81 -40.79 17.26
C ASP A 153 -3.44 -42.00 18.14
N THR A 154 -2.24 -41.99 18.73
CA THR A 154 -2.15 -42.20 20.20
C THR A 154 -0.87 -41.61 20.79
N GLU A 155 -1.00 -40.94 21.93
CA GLU A 155 0.12 -40.70 22.86
C GLU A 155 0.52 -42.02 23.56
N ARG A 156 1.78 -42.16 24.01
CA ARG A 156 2.01 -42.40 25.45
C ARG A 156 3.46 -42.25 25.94
N THR A 157 3.51 -41.86 27.21
CA THR A 157 4.65 -41.86 28.14
C THR A 157 5.23 -43.25 28.40
N GLY A 158 6.55 -43.33 28.66
CA GLY A 158 7.19 -44.50 29.28
C GLY A 158 8.50 -44.11 29.99
N THR A 159 8.71 -44.60 31.21
CA THR A 159 9.84 -44.23 32.10
C THR A 159 10.66 -45.45 32.53
N THR A 160 11.98 -45.28 32.72
CA THR A 160 12.92 -46.21 33.41
C THR A 160 13.11 -47.59 32.71
N THR A 161 14.20 -48.36 32.90
CA THR A 161 15.14 -48.47 34.05
C THR A 161 16.57 -48.87 33.60
N GLU A 162 17.49 -49.00 34.57
CA GLU A 162 18.95 -49.16 34.48
C GLU A 162 19.48 -50.55 34.05
N VAL A 163 20.75 -50.60 33.59
CA VAL A 163 21.72 -51.70 33.90
C VAL A 163 23.15 -51.11 34.01
N ASN A 164 23.96 -51.61 34.96
CA ASN A 164 25.35 -51.18 35.25
C ASN A 164 26.44 -51.86 34.40
N VAL A 165 27.59 -51.19 34.19
CA VAL A 165 28.96 -51.77 34.25
C VAL A 165 29.93 -50.74 34.87
N LEU A 166 31.01 -51.19 35.52
CA LEU A 166 31.96 -50.42 36.33
C LEU A 166 33.23 -49.91 35.58
N THR A 167 33.99 -49.08 36.31
CA THR A 167 35.48 -48.90 36.29
C THR A 167 36.18 -48.10 35.17
N SER A 168 36.52 -46.85 35.53
CA SER A 168 37.87 -46.23 35.50
C SER A 168 38.80 -46.37 34.28
N HIS A 169 39.17 -45.23 33.69
CA HIS A 169 40.59 -44.81 33.50
C HIS A 169 40.69 -43.29 33.32
N SER A 170 41.88 -42.71 33.57
CA SER A 170 42.16 -41.26 33.54
C SER A 170 42.77 -40.77 32.21
N PRO A 171 42.52 -39.52 31.78
CA PRO A 171 43.07 -38.95 30.54
C PRO A 171 44.55 -38.50 30.68
N PRO A 172 45.30 -38.39 29.55
CA PRO A 172 46.74 -38.13 29.54
C PRO A 172 47.16 -36.64 29.61
N GLU A 173 48.42 -36.38 29.96
CA GLU A 173 48.99 -35.05 30.28
C GLU A 173 49.30 -34.12 29.07
N GLY A 174 48.46 -34.11 28.03
CA GLY A 174 48.65 -33.28 26.83
C GLY A 174 48.36 -31.79 27.05
N ASP A 175 47.12 -31.48 27.40
CA ASP A 175 46.53 -30.15 27.12
C ASP A 175 46.95 -29.03 28.09
N LEU A 176 47.41 -29.38 29.30
CA LEU A 176 47.74 -28.41 30.35
C LEU A 176 48.95 -27.52 30.01
N LYS A 177 49.75 -27.89 29.00
CA LYS A 177 50.90 -27.11 28.52
C LYS A 177 50.47 -25.99 27.56
N ILE A 178 49.52 -26.25 26.66
CA ILE A 178 49.04 -25.28 25.66
C ILE A 178 48.35 -24.10 26.35
N ILE A 179 47.46 -24.39 27.30
CA ILE A 179 46.70 -23.37 28.06
C ILE A 179 47.64 -22.38 28.77
N LYS A 180 48.76 -22.85 29.32
CA LYS A 180 49.74 -22.00 30.01
C LYS A 180 50.50 -21.07 29.06
N VAL A 181 50.80 -21.51 27.83
CA VAL A 181 51.44 -20.65 26.80
C VAL A 181 50.50 -19.54 26.35
N CYS A 182 49.22 -19.85 26.10
CA CYS A 182 48.22 -18.85 25.72
C CYS A 182 48.04 -17.77 26.79
N ILE A 183 47.98 -18.15 28.08
CA ILE A 183 47.86 -17.19 29.20
C ILE A 183 49.11 -16.29 29.31
N PHE A 184 50.30 -16.84 29.06
CA PHE A 184 51.56 -16.06 29.10
C PHE A 184 51.62 -15.02 27.97
N LEU A 185 51.28 -15.40 26.74
CA LEU A 185 51.22 -14.49 25.60
C LEU A 185 50.19 -13.37 25.81
N PHE A 186 48.99 -13.71 26.34
CA PHE A 186 47.94 -12.73 26.61
C PHE A 186 48.32 -11.74 27.72
N LYS A 187 49.10 -12.17 28.72
CA LYS A 187 49.66 -11.24 29.72
C LYS A 187 50.69 -10.29 29.12
N LYS A 188 51.59 -10.76 28.25
CA LYS A 188 52.62 -9.91 27.64
C LYS A 188 51.99 -8.82 26.76
N TYR A 189 51.01 -9.17 25.92
CA TYR A 189 50.30 -8.21 25.06
C TYR A 189 49.58 -7.08 25.84
N LYS A 190 49.33 -7.26 27.15
CA LYS A 190 48.71 -6.24 28.01
C LYS A 190 49.71 -5.29 28.70
N GLN A 191 51.03 -5.52 28.59
CA GLN A 191 52.04 -4.63 29.21
C GLN A 191 52.61 -3.59 28.25
N ASP A 192 52.71 -3.90 26.96
CA ASP A 192 53.37 -3.03 25.96
C ASP A 192 52.45 -1.89 25.42
N GLY A 193 51.27 -1.69 26.01
CA GLY A 193 50.20 -0.82 25.49
C GLY A 193 49.94 0.49 26.23
N SER A 194 50.73 0.86 27.25
CA SER A 194 50.41 2.02 28.11
C SER A 194 51.63 2.74 28.70
N HIS A 195 52.18 3.74 28.00
CA HIS A 195 52.98 4.79 28.63
C HIS A 195 53.07 6.06 27.75
N LEU A 196 53.34 7.21 28.39
CA LEU A 196 53.35 8.59 27.85
C LEU A 196 51.98 9.12 27.35
N ASN A 197 51.54 10.34 27.67
CA ASN A 197 52.13 11.32 28.60
C ASN A 197 51.05 12.17 29.30
N SER A 198 51.31 12.56 30.54
CA SER A 198 50.47 13.46 31.35
C SER A 198 51.21 14.75 31.63
N PHE A 199 50.61 15.89 31.33
CA PHE A 199 51.04 17.20 31.85
C PHE A 199 49.84 17.98 32.41
N ARG A 200 50.09 18.70 33.52
CA ARG A 200 49.18 19.64 34.17
C ARG A 200 49.72 21.08 34.00
N LEU A 201 48.86 22.06 34.35
CA LEU A 201 48.98 23.53 34.32
C LEU A 201 48.07 24.12 33.22
N SER A 202 47.39 25.26 33.40
CA SER A 202 47.02 26.02 34.62
C SER A 202 45.93 27.06 34.24
N ASN A 203 45.24 27.66 35.20
CA ASN A 203 44.23 28.70 34.90
C ASN A 203 44.83 29.88 34.11
N GLY A 204 44.19 30.26 33.02
CA GLY A 204 44.44 31.47 32.23
C GLY A 204 43.16 31.86 31.50
N ARG A 205 42.93 33.17 31.33
CA ARG A 205 41.68 33.73 30.76
C ARG A 205 42.02 34.80 29.73
N SER A 206 41.69 34.55 28.47
CA SER A 206 41.72 35.50 27.36
C SER A 206 40.82 34.98 26.25
N ASP A 207 39.95 35.84 25.72
CA ASP A 207 39.11 35.53 24.56
C ASP A 207 39.94 35.50 23.27
N GLU A 208 39.62 34.59 22.34
CA GLU A 208 39.53 34.85 20.90
C GLU A 208 38.54 33.84 20.28
N THR A 209 37.98 34.18 19.11
CA THR A 209 36.87 33.43 18.48
C THR A 209 37.36 32.38 17.48
N GLU A 210 37.05 31.11 17.72
CA GLU A 210 37.14 30.04 16.70
C GLU A 210 35.85 29.24 16.59
N PHE A 211 35.57 28.71 15.39
CA PHE A 211 34.35 27.95 15.09
C PHE A 211 34.39 26.58 15.81
N GLN A 212 33.56 26.44 16.84
CA GLN A 212 33.52 25.23 17.66
C GLN A 212 32.98 24.02 16.86
N SER A 213 33.88 23.13 16.44
CA SER A 213 33.55 21.93 15.70
C SER A 213 32.74 20.96 16.56
N VAL A 214 31.58 20.51 16.04
CA VAL A 214 30.71 19.55 16.73
C VAL A 214 31.46 18.23 16.90
N PRO A 215 31.49 17.63 18.11
CA PRO A 215 32.15 16.34 18.31
C PRO A 215 31.50 15.25 17.47
N LEU A 216 32.20 14.80 16.42
CA LEU A 216 31.75 13.67 15.59
C LEU A 216 31.51 12.45 16.47
N LEU A 217 30.30 11.89 16.39
CA LEU A 217 29.98 10.63 17.07
C LEU A 217 31.00 9.56 16.68
N ALA A 218 31.48 8.82 17.68
CA ALA A 218 32.50 7.80 17.48
C ALA A 218 32.05 6.76 16.44
N ARG A 219 32.57 6.87 15.22
CA ARG A 219 32.38 5.91 14.13
C ARG A 219 33.04 4.58 14.52
N SER A 220 32.31 3.72 15.23
CA SER A 220 32.61 2.30 15.32
C SER A 220 32.15 1.62 14.02
N PRO A 221 33.06 1.09 13.18
CA PRO A 221 32.67 0.26 12.05
C PRO A 221 31.91 -0.99 12.55
N SER A 222 31.10 -1.62 11.68
CA SER A 222 30.51 -2.93 11.99
C SER A 222 31.63 -3.90 12.38
N THR A 223 31.62 -4.35 13.63
CA THR A 223 32.66 -5.26 14.17
C THR A 223 32.49 -6.69 13.64
N ASN A 224 31.34 -7.00 13.03
CA ASN A 224 31.07 -8.30 12.45
C ASN A 224 31.60 -8.39 11.00
N ARG A 225 32.77 -9.01 10.85
CA ARG A 225 33.41 -9.24 9.53
C ARG A 225 32.58 -10.09 8.55
N LYS A 226 31.55 -10.83 9.01
CA LYS A 226 30.66 -11.61 8.13
C LYS A 226 29.61 -10.72 7.42
N TYR A 227 29.23 -9.60 8.04
CA TYR A 227 28.18 -8.70 7.54
C TYR A 227 28.68 -7.23 7.52
N PRO A 228 29.55 -6.88 6.56
CA PRO A 228 30.04 -5.51 6.37
C PRO A 228 28.98 -4.60 5.72
N PRO A 229 29.13 -3.26 5.82
CA PRO A 229 28.28 -2.30 5.10
C PRO A 229 28.32 -2.51 3.58
N ILE A 230 27.15 -2.47 2.95
CA ILE A 230 26.93 -2.78 1.53
C ILE A 230 27.00 -1.47 0.72
N PRO A 231 27.88 -1.35 -0.29
CA PRO A 231 27.84 -0.28 -1.28
C PRO A 231 26.53 -0.30 -2.08
N VAL A 232 25.92 0.85 -2.34
CA VAL A 232 24.58 0.91 -2.96
C VAL A 232 24.53 0.34 -4.36
N ASP A 233 25.63 0.43 -5.11
CA ASP A 233 25.83 -0.22 -6.42
C ASP A 233 25.68 -1.75 -6.37
N LYS A 234 25.89 -2.36 -5.20
CA LYS A 234 25.76 -3.81 -4.98
C LYS A 234 24.48 -4.21 -4.27
N LEU A 235 23.60 -3.25 -3.94
CA LEU A 235 22.40 -3.53 -3.14
C LEU A 235 21.43 -4.47 -3.88
N GLU A 236 21.30 -4.35 -5.19
CA GLU A 236 20.47 -5.27 -5.99
C GLU A 236 21.09 -6.67 -6.12
N GLU A 237 22.40 -6.76 -6.39
CA GLU A 237 23.15 -8.02 -6.46
C GLU A 237 23.01 -8.80 -5.14
N GLU A 238 23.30 -8.13 -4.03
CA GLU A 238 23.29 -8.72 -2.69
C GLU A 238 21.86 -9.04 -2.21
N MET A 239 20.85 -8.24 -2.60
CA MET A 239 19.44 -8.57 -2.36
C MET A 239 19.02 -9.86 -3.08
N ASN A 240 19.28 -9.96 -4.39
CA ASN A 240 18.97 -11.17 -5.15
C ASN A 240 19.71 -12.39 -4.58
N ARG A 241 20.99 -12.24 -4.21
CA ARG A 241 21.79 -13.30 -3.58
C ARG A 241 21.22 -13.73 -2.23
N ARG A 242 20.75 -12.80 -1.38
CA ARG A 242 20.20 -13.12 -0.05
C ARG A 242 18.77 -13.65 -0.07
N MET A 243 17.97 -13.29 -1.07
CA MET A 243 16.62 -13.84 -1.32
C MET A 243 16.61 -15.27 -1.86
N ALA A 244 17.74 -15.74 -2.42
CA ALA A 244 17.87 -17.11 -2.92
C ALA A 244 17.62 -18.18 -1.84
N ASP A 245 17.31 -19.40 -2.29
CA ASP A 245 16.99 -20.57 -1.45
C ASP A 245 15.93 -20.26 -0.37
N ASP A 246 14.83 -19.61 -0.76
CA ASP A 246 13.79 -19.15 0.17
C ASP A 246 14.37 -18.22 1.26
N ASN A 247 15.02 -17.13 0.86
CA ASN A 247 15.62 -16.15 1.78
C ASN A 247 16.62 -16.75 2.78
N LYS A 248 17.26 -17.90 2.48
CA LYS A 248 18.11 -18.65 3.42
C LYS A 248 19.18 -17.79 4.06
N LEU A 249 19.88 -17.00 3.26
CA LEU A 249 20.98 -16.15 3.75
C LEU A 249 20.49 -14.97 4.57
N PHE A 250 19.30 -14.42 4.28
CA PHE A 250 18.65 -13.45 5.17
C PHE A 250 18.25 -14.08 6.51
N ARG A 251 17.76 -15.33 6.52
CA ARG A 251 17.47 -16.07 7.76
C ARG A 251 18.75 -16.33 8.57
N GLU A 252 19.85 -16.75 7.93
CA GLU A 252 21.16 -16.89 8.59
C GLU A 252 21.69 -15.57 9.18
N GLU A 253 21.51 -14.45 8.47
CA GLU A 253 21.92 -13.12 8.91
C GLU A 253 21.07 -12.59 10.07
N PHE A 254 19.74 -12.69 9.96
CA PHE A 254 18.82 -12.28 11.00
C PHE A 254 19.05 -13.08 12.30
N ASN A 255 19.24 -14.39 12.19
CA ASN A 255 19.55 -15.26 13.32
C ASN A 255 20.96 -15.04 13.91
N ALA A 256 21.85 -14.32 13.20
CA ALA A 256 23.16 -13.92 13.70
C ALA A 256 23.16 -12.54 14.40
N LEU A 257 22.03 -11.82 14.43
CA LEU A 257 21.90 -10.59 15.21
C LEU A 257 21.86 -10.93 16.71
N PRO A 258 22.65 -10.28 17.58
CA PRO A 258 22.59 -10.51 19.01
C PRO A 258 21.23 -10.11 19.60
N ASN A 259 20.82 -10.76 20.69
CA ASN A 259 19.62 -10.39 21.45
C ASN A 259 19.80 -9.06 22.17
N CYS A 260 20.97 -8.88 22.79
CA CYS A 260 21.52 -7.60 23.22
C CYS A 260 23.05 -7.67 23.05
N PRO A 261 23.72 -6.66 22.45
CA PRO A 261 25.18 -6.62 22.29
C PRO A 261 25.94 -6.16 23.55
N ILE A 262 25.23 -5.75 24.60
CA ILE A 262 25.79 -5.25 25.86
C ILE A 262 25.15 -5.96 27.06
N GLN A 263 25.77 -5.86 28.23
CA GLN A 263 25.09 -6.17 29.49
C GLN A 263 24.15 -5.02 29.84
N ALA A 264 22.86 -5.30 29.95
CA ALA A 264 21.81 -4.33 30.27
C ALA A 264 20.80 -4.96 31.24
N THR A 265 20.39 -4.19 32.24
CA THR A 265 19.36 -4.53 33.22
C THR A 265 17.98 -4.05 32.75
N CYS A 266 16.92 -4.55 33.40
CA CYS A 266 15.53 -4.11 33.18
C CYS A 266 14.75 -4.10 34.52
N ASP A 267 15.44 -3.69 35.57
CA ASP A 267 15.04 -3.84 36.97
C ASP A 267 13.81 -2.99 37.27
N ALA A 268 13.78 -1.74 36.76
CA ALA A 268 12.62 -0.86 36.90
C ALA A 268 11.38 -1.41 36.17
N ALA A 269 11.57 -2.12 35.06
CA ALA A 269 10.49 -2.76 34.31
C ALA A 269 10.01 -4.08 34.92
N SER A 270 10.84 -4.72 35.74
CA SER A 270 10.59 -6.02 36.36
C SER A 270 9.94 -5.93 37.74
N LYS A 271 9.93 -4.73 38.35
CA LYS A 271 9.18 -4.39 39.57
C LYS A 271 7.71 -4.80 39.47
N GLU A 272 7.16 -5.31 40.57
CA GLU A 272 5.76 -5.76 40.66
C GLU A 272 4.77 -4.63 40.30
N GLU A 273 5.05 -3.44 40.81
CA GLU A 273 4.31 -2.18 40.63
C GLU A 273 4.28 -1.70 39.15
N ASN A 274 5.18 -2.24 38.32
CA ASN A 274 5.32 -1.89 36.91
C ASN A 274 4.94 -3.03 35.96
N LYS A 275 4.69 -4.25 36.45
CA LYS A 275 4.30 -5.39 35.58
C LYS A 275 3.06 -5.09 34.77
N GLU A 276 2.01 -4.54 35.39
CA GLU A 276 0.78 -4.18 34.69
C GLU A 276 0.96 -3.05 33.68
N LYS A 277 1.99 -2.21 33.80
CA LYS A 277 2.31 -1.19 32.80
C LYS A 277 2.94 -1.80 31.54
N ASN A 278 3.34 -3.07 31.54
CA ASN A 278 3.89 -3.78 30.39
C ASN A 278 2.80 -4.56 29.63
N ARG A 279 2.73 -4.40 28.30
CA ARG A 279 1.82 -5.18 27.43
C ARG A 279 2.31 -6.62 27.21
N TYR A 280 3.62 -6.87 27.33
CA TYR A 280 4.25 -8.18 27.17
C TYR A 280 5.39 -8.36 28.18
N VAL A 281 5.34 -9.42 28.99
CA VAL A 281 6.34 -9.68 30.05
C VAL A 281 7.77 -9.91 29.54
N ASN A 282 7.92 -10.27 28.26
CA ASN A 282 9.21 -10.52 27.61
C ASN A 282 9.74 -9.32 26.78
N ILE A 283 9.01 -8.20 26.74
CA ILE A 283 9.40 -6.99 25.98
C ILE A 283 9.52 -5.81 26.95
N LEU A 284 10.64 -5.75 27.66
CA LEU A 284 10.92 -4.76 28.70
C LEU A 284 11.95 -3.72 28.19
N PRO A 285 11.83 -2.43 28.54
CA PRO A 285 12.87 -1.44 28.29
C PRO A 285 14.10 -1.73 29.17
N TYR A 286 15.30 -1.39 28.68
CA TYR A 286 16.51 -1.45 29.50
C TYR A 286 16.63 -0.20 30.39
N ASP A 287 17.13 -0.33 31.62
CA ASP A 287 17.15 0.80 32.57
C ASP A 287 18.01 1.98 32.11
N HIS A 288 19.09 1.71 31.37
CA HIS A 288 20.02 2.74 30.89
C HIS A 288 19.49 3.58 29.71
N SER A 289 18.38 3.16 29.10
CA SER A 289 17.82 3.74 27.87
C SER A 289 16.32 4.02 27.96
N ARG A 290 15.65 3.63 29.05
CA ARG A 290 14.22 3.85 29.24
C ARG A 290 13.88 5.34 29.25
N VAL A 291 12.67 5.67 28.83
CA VAL A 291 12.13 7.01 29.10
C VAL A 291 11.74 7.07 30.57
N HIS A 292 12.20 8.11 31.26
CA HIS A 292 11.78 8.44 32.62
C HIS A 292 10.67 9.49 32.55
N LEU A 293 9.59 9.29 33.30
CA LEU A 293 8.59 10.31 33.57
C LEU A 293 8.92 11.05 34.86
N LEU A 294 8.44 12.28 35.01
CA LEU A 294 8.53 13.01 36.28
C LEU A 294 7.69 12.29 37.35
N SER A 295 8.32 11.91 38.46
CA SER A 295 7.63 11.24 39.56
C SER A 295 6.50 12.13 40.13
N LEU A 296 5.31 11.54 40.27
CA LEU A 296 4.15 12.19 40.86
C LEU A 296 4.19 12.04 42.38
N GLU A 297 3.95 13.14 43.11
CA GLU A 297 3.93 13.14 44.57
C GLU A 297 2.85 12.18 45.09
N GLY A 298 3.21 11.35 46.08
CA GLY A 298 2.32 10.33 46.67
C GLY A 298 2.07 9.09 45.80
N VAL A 299 2.62 8.98 44.58
CA VAL A 299 2.42 7.82 43.69
C VAL A 299 3.76 7.11 43.42
N PRO A 300 4.04 5.98 44.09
CA PRO A 300 5.21 5.15 43.83
C PRO A 300 5.31 4.71 42.37
N ASP A 301 6.54 4.58 41.86
CA ASP A 301 6.85 4.05 40.52
C ASP A 301 6.12 4.75 39.35
N SER A 302 5.71 6.00 39.57
CA SER A 302 5.11 6.90 38.58
C SER A 302 6.12 7.49 37.59
N ASP A 303 7.42 7.13 37.69
CA ASP A 303 8.46 7.47 36.71
C ASP A 303 8.58 6.46 35.55
N PHE A 304 7.90 5.31 35.63
CA PHE A 304 8.03 4.22 34.67
C PHE A 304 7.02 4.29 33.52
N ILE A 305 7.52 4.12 32.29
CA ILE A 305 6.74 3.76 31.10
C ILE A 305 7.54 2.76 30.24
N ASN A 306 6.85 1.82 29.57
CA ASN A 306 7.49 0.90 28.64
C ASN A 306 7.82 1.58 27.30
N ALA A 307 8.89 2.39 27.33
CA ALA A 307 9.46 3.08 26.19
C ALA A 307 10.99 3.23 26.35
N SER A 308 11.72 3.35 25.25
CA SER A 308 13.18 3.48 25.24
C SER A 308 13.65 4.48 24.18
N PHE A 309 14.64 5.31 24.49
CA PHE A 309 15.28 6.17 23.49
C PHE A 309 16.11 5.35 22.52
N ILE A 310 15.96 5.60 21.22
CA ILE A 310 16.69 4.97 20.12
C ILE A 310 17.41 6.04 19.29
N ASN A 311 18.65 5.75 18.89
CA ASN A 311 19.42 6.65 18.03
C ASN A 311 18.95 6.58 16.57
N GLY A 312 19.02 7.70 15.87
CA GLY A 312 19.07 7.74 14.40
C GLY A 312 20.47 7.40 13.89
N TYR A 313 20.73 7.66 12.61
CA TYR A 313 22.03 7.37 11.99
C TYR A 313 23.18 8.24 12.53
N GLN A 314 22.98 9.56 12.63
CA GLN A 314 23.96 10.53 13.17
C GLN A 314 23.46 11.30 14.40
N GLU A 315 22.28 10.95 14.91
CA GLU A 315 21.56 11.69 15.95
C GLU A 315 21.25 10.79 17.15
N LYS A 316 21.70 11.17 18.34
CA LYS A 316 21.39 10.44 19.58
C LYS A 316 19.95 10.70 20.00
N ASN A 317 19.26 9.66 20.46
CA ASN A 317 17.89 9.72 21.00
C ASN A 317 16.83 10.36 20.06
N LYS A 318 17.07 10.39 18.74
CA LYS A 318 16.14 10.87 17.68
C LYS A 318 14.71 10.33 17.84
N PHE A 319 14.59 9.08 18.31
CA PHE A 319 13.34 8.37 18.47
C PHE A 319 13.10 7.91 19.91
N ILE A 320 11.84 7.76 20.27
CA ILE A 320 11.38 6.95 21.40
C ILE A 320 10.64 5.74 20.82
N ALA A 321 11.16 4.52 21.04
CA ALA A 321 10.45 3.28 20.74
C ALA A 321 9.58 2.89 21.95
N ALA A 322 8.27 3.03 21.81
CA ALA A 322 7.28 2.77 22.87
C ALA A 322 6.38 1.59 22.52
N GLN A 323 5.85 0.90 23.54
CA GLN A 323 4.70 0.00 23.33
C GLN A 323 3.45 0.82 22.92
N GLY A 324 2.49 0.17 22.26
CA GLY A 324 1.15 0.72 22.12
C GLY A 324 0.47 0.71 23.49
N PRO A 325 -0.01 1.85 24.03
CA PRO A 325 -0.51 1.93 25.40
C PRO A 325 -1.60 0.89 25.68
N LYS A 326 -1.64 0.38 26.91
CA LYS A 326 -2.84 -0.27 27.49
C LYS A 326 -3.79 0.84 27.97
N GLU A 327 -5.05 0.52 28.25
CA GLU A 327 -6.04 1.53 28.69
C GLU A 327 -5.58 2.29 29.95
N GLU A 328 -5.04 1.53 30.90
CA GLU A 328 -4.43 2.00 32.15
C GLU A 328 -3.14 2.82 31.97
N THR A 329 -2.47 2.73 30.81
CA THR A 329 -1.24 3.49 30.51
C THR A 329 -1.44 4.64 29.51
N VAL A 330 -2.68 4.96 29.10
CA VAL A 330 -2.94 6.07 28.15
C VAL A 330 -2.51 7.42 28.75
N ASN A 331 -2.76 7.62 30.05
CA ASN A 331 -2.38 8.84 30.77
C ASN A 331 -0.85 9.03 30.81
N ASP A 332 -0.10 7.95 31.07
CA ASP A 332 1.37 7.97 31.09
C ASP A 332 1.96 8.19 29.70
N PHE A 333 1.32 7.67 28.65
CA PHE A 333 1.73 7.90 27.27
C PHE A 333 1.59 9.38 26.86
N TRP A 334 0.48 10.04 27.20
CA TRP A 334 0.34 11.49 26.97
C TRP A 334 1.25 12.34 27.85
N ARG A 335 1.49 11.92 29.10
CA ARG A 335 2.47 12.54 30.00
C ARG A 335 3.88 12.47 29.40
N MET A 336 4.28 11.31 28.87
CA MET A 336 5.55 11.13 28.14
C MET A 336 5.67 12.09 26.95
N ILE A 337 4.65 12.15 26.09
CA ILE A 337 4.62 13.05 24.91
C ILE A 337 4.81 14.52 25.32
N TRP A 338 4.16 14.95 26.40
CA TRP A 338 4.26 16.31 26.91
C TRP A 338 5.63 16.61 27.54
N GLU A 339 6.14 15.72 28.39
CA GLU A 339 7.43 15.89 29.09
C GLU A 339 8.62 15.84 28.12
N GLN A 340 8.57 14.97 27.11
CA GLN A 340 9.62 14.81 26.10
C GLN A 340 9.53 15.82 24.93
N ASN A 341 8.61 16.80 25.00
CA ASN A 341 8.37 17.80 23.96
C ASN A 341 8.15 17.23 22.55
N THR A 342 7.52 16.05 22.46
CA THR A 342 7.26 15.37 21.18
C THR A 342 6.19 16.13 20.39
N SER A 343 6.49 16.48 19.14
CA SER A 343 5.52 17.05 18.18
C SER A 343 4.96 16.03 17.19
N THR A 344 5.54 14.81 17.13
CA THR A 344 5.24 13.81 16.12
C THR A 344 5.13 12.41 16.72
N ILE A 345 3.99 11.74 16.51
CA ILE A 345 3.76 10.34 16.87
C ILE A 345 3.66 9.51 15.60
N VAL A 346 4.31 8.35 15.59
CA VAL A 346 4.31 7.38 14.48
C VAL A 346 3.73 6.06 14.97
N MET A 347 2.48 5.79 14.61
CA MET A 347 1.72 4.58 14.94
C MET A 347 1.80 3.61 13.76
N VAL A 348 2.57 2.53 13.89
CA VAL A 348 2.70 1.47 12.87
C VAL A 348 2.00 0.17 13.32
N THR A 349 0.73 0.31 13.72
CA THR A 349 -0.19 -0.79 14.01
C THR A 349 -1.63 -0.33 13.89
N ASN A 350 -2.52 -1.20 13.42
CA ASN A 350 -3.95 -1.01 13.61
C ASN A 350 -4.32 -1.24 15.10
N LEU A 351 -5.45 -0.69 15.56
CA LEU A 351 -5.94 -0.86 16.94
C LEU A 351 -6.24 -2.33 17.28
N LYS A 352 -6.86 -3.03 16.33
CA LYS A 352 -7.21 -4.44 16.42
C LYS A 352 -6.79 -5.18 15.15
N GLU A 353 -6.29 -6.40 15.33
CA GLU A 353 -5.89 -7.32 14.26
C GLU A 353 -6.46 -8.69 14.65
N ARG A 354 -7.16 -9.38 13.74
CA ARG A 354 -7.89 -10.63 14.03
C ARG A 354 -8.81 -10.61 15.28
N LYS A 355 -9.37 -9.44 15.62
CA LYS A 355 -10.11 -9.11 16.86
C LYS A 355 -9.26 -8.90 18.13
N GLU A 356 -7.97 -9.26 18.14
CA GLU A 356 -7.08 -8.99 19.28
C GLU A 356 -6.78 -7.48 19.40
N CYS A 357 -6.77 -6.95 20.62
CA CYS A 357 -6.39 -5.55 20.88
C CYS A 357 -4.87 -5.38 20.86
N LYS A 358 -4.34 -4.71 19.82
CA LYS A 358 -2.91 -4.43 19.66
C LYS A 358 -2.51 -3.08 20.27
N CYS A 359 -3.42 -2.12 20.33
CA CYS A 359 -3.20 -0.81 20.95
C CYS A 359 -4.52 -0.27 21.50
N ALA A 360 -4.51 0.37 22.68
CA ALA A 360 -5.64 1.18 23.16
C ALA A 360 -5.85 2.39 22.24
N GLN A 361 -7.09 2.89 22.14
CA GLN A 361 -7.36 4.13 21.41
C GLN A 361 -7.06 5.33 22.31
N TYR A 362 -5.84 5.85 22.21
CA TYR A 362 -5.37 6.98 23.02
C TYR A 362 -5.79 8.37 22.50
N TRP A 363 -6.72 8.46 21.54
CA TRP A 363 -7.20 9.74 21.00
C TRP A 363 -8.73 9.81 20.94
N PRO A 364 -9.34 10.99 21.15
CA PRO A 364 -10.76 11.19 20.87
C PRO A 364 -11.03 11.21 19.37
N ASP A 365 -12.15 10.65 18.91
CA ASP A 365 -12.52 10.70 17.49
C ASP A 365 -12.96 12.10 17.04
N GLN A 366 -13.54 12.89 17.95
CA GLN A 366 -14.00 14.27 17.71
C GLN A 366 -13.88 15.11 18.99
N GLY A 367 -13.80 16.43 18.84
CA GLY A 367 -13.78 17.37 19.97
C GLY A 367 -12.50 17.26 20.80
N CYS A 368 -12.62 17.22 22.13
CA CYS A 368 -11.47 17.08 23.02
C CYS A 368 -11.71 16.14 24.20
N TRP A 369 -10.65 15.47 24.64
CA TRP A 369 -10.61 14.66 25.86
C TRP A 369 -9.47 15.11 26.78
N THR A 370 -9.42 14.62 28.02
CA THR A 370 -8.31 14.87 28.96
C THR A 370 -7.81 13.55 29.52
N TYR A 371 -6.51 13.28 29.32
CA TYR A 371 -5.82 12.08 29.77
C TYR A 371 -4.86 12.47 30.90
N GLY A 372 -5.19 12.09 32.13
CA GLY A 372 -4.51 12.58 33.33
C GLY A 372 -4.63 14.11 33.43
N ASN A 373 -3.52 14.81 33.25
CA ASN A 373 -3.44 16.27 33.21
C ASN A 373 -3.20 16.86 31.81
N ILE A 374 -3.29 16.05 30.74
CA ILE A 374 -3.08 16.50 29.36
C ILE A 374 -4.42 16.55 28.62
N ARG A 375 -4.91 17.75 28.28
CA ARG A 375 -6.03 17.95 27.36
C ARG A 375 -5.54 17.74 25.92
N VAL A 376 -6.30 16.99 25.14
CA VAL A 376 -6.05 16.67 23.72
C VAL A 376 -7.30 17.01 22.91
N SER A 377 -7.16 17.91 21.93
CA SER A 377 -8.22 18.37 21.03
C SER A 377 -7.92 17.90 19.60
N VAL A 378 -8.91 17.42 18.86
CA VAL A 378 -8.79 17.08 17.44
C VAL A 378 -8.91 18.36 16.61
N GLU A 379 -7.94 18.61 15.73
CA GLU A 379 -7.95 19.76 14.82
C GLU A 379 -8.24 19.33 13.36
N ASP A 380 -7.71 18.18 12.93
CA ASP A 380 -7.78 17.69 11.56
C ASP A 380 -7.59 16.16 11.50
N THR A 381 -8.15 15.49 10.49
CA THR A 381 -7.95 14.06 10.22
C THR A 381 -8.08 13.77 8.72
N VAL A 382 -6.97 13.36 8.09
CA VAL A 382 -6.88 12.99 6.68
C VAL A 382 -6.64 11.49 6.55
N VAL A 383 -7.61 10.77 5.98
CA VAL A 383 -7.51 9.33 5.70
C VAL A 383 -7.07 9.12 4.25
N LEU A 384 -5.98 8.36 4.06
CA LEU A 384 -5.45 7.88 2.79
C LEU A 384 -5.36 6.34 2.80
N VAL A 385 -5.12 5.73 1.64
CA VAL A 385 -5.13 4.26 1.47
C VAL A 385 -4.13 3.50 2.37
N ASP A 386 -2.94 4.05 2.59
CA ASP A 386 -1.87 3.42 3.37
C ASP A 386 -1.76 3.93 4.82
N TYR A 387 -2.27 5.13 5.10
CA TYR A 387 -2.12 5.79 6.40
C TYR A 387 -3.18 6.87 6.66
N THR A 388 -3.44 7.14 7.94
CA THR A 388 -4.20 8.29 8.41
C THR A 388 -3.26 9.30 9.08
N VAL A 389 -3.44 10.59 8.81
CA VAL A 389 -2.79 11.69 9.53
C VAL A 389 -3.82 12.37 10.42
N ARG A 390 -3.52 12.56 11.71
CA ARG A 390 -4.37 13.31 12.66
C ARG A 390 -3.57 14.47 13.25
N LYS A 391 -4.15 15.66 13.31
CA LYS A 391 -3.57 16.81 14.01
C LYS A 391 -4.30 17.03 15.33
N PHE A 392 -3.54 17.27 16.39
CA PHE A 392 -4.06 17.51 17.73
C PHE A 392 -3.48 18.78 18.34
N CYS A 393 -4.33 19.57 19.00
CA CYS A 393 -3.89 20.62 19.92
C CYS A 393 -3.82 20.03 21.33
N ILE A 394 -2.63 20.01 21.94
CA ILE A 394 -2.40 19.46 23.28
C ILE A 394 -2.01 20.54 24.29
N GLN A 395 -2.46 20.39 25.54
CA GLN A 395 -2.19 21.34 26.63
C GLN A 395 -2.20 20.64 28.00
N GLN A 396 -1.17 20.89 28.81
CA GLN A 396 -1.21 20.52 30.23
C GLN A 396 -2.16 21.46 31.00
N VAL A 397 -3.08 20.88 31.77
CA VAL A 397 -4.12 21.55 32.55
C VAL A 397 -4.01 21.19 34.04
N GLY A 398 -4.69 21.95 34.90
CA GLY A 398 -4.68 21.74 36.36
C GLY A 398 -3.52 22.39 37.12
N ASP A 399 -2.51 22.89 36.42
CA ASP A 399 -1.41 23.65 37.02
C ASP A 399 -1.85 25.08 37.36
N VAL A 400 -1.86 25.43 38.65
CA VAL A 400 -2.31 26.74 39.16
C VAL A 400 -1.26 27.83 38.91
N SER A 401 0.00 27.47 38.67
CA SER A 401 1.12 28.42 38.51
C SER A 401 1.13 29.17 37.17
N GLY A 402 0.42 28.65 36.15
CA GLY A 402 0.24 29.34 34.88
C GLY A 402 -0.28 28.44 33.75
N LYS A 403 -1.05 29.01 32.83
CA LYS A 403 -1.49 28.31 31.61
C LYS A 403 -0.30 28.07 30.69
N LYS A 404 0.25 26.86 30.70
CA LYS A 404 1.28 26.43 29.75
C LYS A 404 0.73 26.52 28.31
N PRO A 405 1.56 26.92 27.32
CA PRO A 405 1.11 27.15 25.95
C PRO A 405 0.60 25.86 25.30
N GLN A 406 -0.35 26.00 24.39
CA GLN A 406 -0.82 24.90 23.54
C GLN A 406 0.30 24.49 22.56
N ARG A 407 0.35 23.19 22.24
CA ARG A 407 1.28 22.63 21.24
C ARG A 407 0.48 21.92 20.16
N LEU A 408 0.86 22.12 18.90
CA LEU A 408 0.37 21.30 17.79
C LEU A 408 1.18 20.00 17.73
N LEU A 409 0.50 18.88 17.66
CA LEU A 409 1.08 17.55 17.51
C LEU A 409 0.45 16.84 16.30
N THR A 410 1.25 16.10 15.53
CA THR A 410 0.74 15.26 14.43
C THR A 410 0.97 13.78 14.71
N GLN A 411 -0.10 12.98 14.63
CA GLN A 411 -0.03 11.52 14.60
C GLN A 411 -0.08 11.02 13.17
N PHE A 412 0.91 10.23 12.78
CA PHE A 412 0.96 9.48 11.54
C PHE A 412 0.66 8.01 11.85
N HIS A 413 -0.48 7.49 11.37
CA HIS A 413 -0.96 6.13 11.64
C HIS A 413 -0.92 5.30 10.35
N PHE A 414 0.08 4.43 10.21
CA PHE A 414 0.21 3.52 9.07
C PHE A 414 -0.73 2.31 9.22
N THR A 415 -1.78 2.29 8.41
CA THR A 415 -2.88 1.30 8.45
C THR A 415 -2.63 0.10 7.52
N SER A 416 -1.77 0.27 6.51
CA SER A 416 -1.52 -0.73 5.46
C SER A 416 -0.64 -1.93 5.86
N TRP A 417 -0.16 -2.03 7.11
CA TRP A 417 0.63 -3.19 7.52
C TRP A 417 -0.29 -4.38 7.82
N PRO A 418 -0.17 -5.53 7.13
CA PRO A 418 -1.03 -6.68 7.34
C PRO A 418 -0.80 -7.38 8.70
N ASP A 419 -1.83 -8.07 9.19
CA ASP A 419 -1.80 -8.93 10.38
C ASP A 419 -0.68 -9.97 10.35
N PHE A 420 -0.33 -10.47 9.16
CA PHE A 420 0.77 -11.42 8.93
C PHE A 420 1.75 -10.87 7.89
N GLY A 421 3.05 -11.04 8.16
CA GLY A 421 4.12 -10.64 7.24
C GLY A 421 4.35 -9.13 7.20
N VAL A 422 4.48 -8.59 5.99
CA VAL A 422 4.91 -7.22 5.68
C VAL A 422 4.09 -6.65 4.51
N PRO A 423 4.01 -5.32 4.32
CA PRO A 423 3.34 -4.73 3.16
C PRO A 423 3.85 -5.32 1.84
N PHE A 424 2.94 -5.54 0.87
CA PHE A 424 3.29 -6.13 -0.43
C PHE A 424 4.29 -5.28 -1.24
N THR A 425 4.25 -3.95 -1.04
CA THR A 425 5.18 -2.99 -1.63
C THR A 425 5.71 -2.05 -0.55
N PRO A 426 7.02 -1.70 -0.59
CA PRO A 426 7.59 -0.76 0.38
C PRO A 426 7.23 0.70 0.13
N ILE A 427 6.66 1.06 -1.02
CA ILE A 427 6.45 2.49 -1.38
C ILE A 427 5.53 3.22 -0.40
N GLY A 428 4.49 2.57 0.12
CA GLY A 428 3.62 3.15 1.15
C GLY A 428 4.39 3.54 2.42
N MET A 429 5.34 2.70 2.84
CA MET A 429 6.22 2.98 3.98
C MET A 429 7.21 4.11 3.69
N LEU A 430 7.79 4.16 2.48
CA LEU A 430 8.69 5.24 2.07
C LEU A 430 7.97 6.60 2.01
N LYS A 431 6.76 6.66 1.44
CA LYS A 431 5.94 7.89 1.38
C LYS A 431 5.48 8.34 2.76
N PHE A 432 5.04 7.41 3.59
CA PHE A 432 4.71 7.65 5.00
C PHE A 432 5.91 8.25 5.76
N LEU A 433 7.09 7.67 5.60
CA LEU A 433 8.34 8.11 6.22
C LEU A 433 8.79 9.49 5.70
N LYS A 434 8.68 9.77 4.40
CA LYS A 434 8.90 11.11 3.82
C LYS A 434 7.97 12.15 4.45
N LYS A 435 6.67 11.83 4.57
CA LYS A 435 5.68 12.73 5.21
C LYS A 435 6.00 12.98 6.69
N VAL A 436 6.40 11.95 7.44
CA VAL A 436 6.84 12.08 8.85
C VAL A 436 8.06 13.00 8.96
N LYS A 437 9.10 12.81 8.13
CA LYS A 437 10.32 13.63 8.18
C LYS A 437 10.03 15.09 7.83
N ASN A 438 9.23 15.34 6.79
CA ASN A 438 8.92 16.71 6.33
C ASN A 438 7.99 17.47 7.30
N CYS A 439 7.19 16.77 8.12
CA CYS A 439 6.29 17.41 9.08
C CYS A 439 6.84 17.54 10.50
N ASN A 440 7.97 16.90 10.85
CA ASN A 440 8.55 17.00 12.19
C ASN A 440 9.40 18.27 12.33
N PRO A 441 9.03 19.26 13.17
CA PRO A 441 9.73 20.54 13.24
C PRO A 441 11.08 20.42 13.98
N HIS A 442 12.08 21.20 13.57
CA HIS A 442 13.45 21.16 14.09
C HIS A 442 13.60 21.45 15.60
N TYR A 443 12.58 21.98 16.27
CA TYR A 443 12.57 22.24 17.71
C TYR A 443 11.85 21.16 18.54
N ALA A 444 11.29 20.12 17.89
CA ALA A 444 10.66 19.01 18.58
C ALA A 444 11.68 18.20 19.39
N GLY A 445 11.22 17.59 20.48
CA GLY A 445 11.91 16.46 21.07
C GLY A 445 11.70 15.18 20.26
N ALA A 446 12.16 14.05 20.82
CA ALA A 446 12.22 12.77 20.13
C ALA A 446 10.86 12.34 19.53
N ILE A 447 10.91 11.79 18.31
CA ILE A 447 9.73 11.26 17.60
C ILE A 447 9.31 9.95 18.29
N VAL A 448 8.06 9.87 18.77
CA VAL A 448 7.53 8.67 19.43
C VAL A 448 7.03 7.69 18.38
N VAL A 449 7.68 6.54 18.25
CA VAL A 449 7.34 5.46 17.31
C VAL A 449 6.84 4.24 18.08
N HIS A 450 5.63 3.77 17.78
CA HIS A 450 5.04 2.62 18.47
C HIS A 450 4.31 1.65 17.53
N CYS A 451 4.18 0.40 17.97
CA CYS A 451 3.29 -0.60 17.39
C CYS A 451 2.45 -1.21 18.53
N SER A 452 2.33 -2.55 18.60
CA SER A 452 1.87 -3.23 19.83
C SER A 452 3.00 -3.29 20.88
N ALA A 453 4.07 -4.03 20.60
CA ALA A 453 5.19 -4.24 21.53
C ALA A 453 6.28 -3.15 21.49
N GLY A 454 6.28 -2.30 20.46
CA GLY A 454 7.29 -1.25 20.29
C GLY A 454 8.67 -1.73 19.86
N VAL A 455 8.78 -2.87 19.16
CA VAL A 455 10.07 -3.47 18.77
C VAL A 455 10.15 -3.93 17.31
N GLY A 456 9.12 -4.63 16.81
CA GLY A 456 9.09 -5.17 15.43
C GLY A 456 8.93 -4.08 14.37
N ARG A 457 7.67 -3.79 13.98
CA ARG A 457 7.34 -2.72 13.01
C ARG A 457 7.96 -1.37 13.36
N THR A 458 8.02 -1.03 14.66
CA THR A 458 8.74 0.14 15.20
C THR A 458 10.22 0.16 14.83
N GLY A 459 10.92 -0.98 15.00
CA GLY A 459 12.31 -1.12 14.60
C GLY A 459 12.48 -1.01 13.08
N THR A 460 11.60 -1.64 12.30
CA THR A 460 11.64 -1.52 10.83
C THR A 460 11.53 -0.07 10.36
N PHE A 461 10.60 0.72 10.91
CA PHE A 461 10.49 2.15 10.58
C PHE A 461 11.78 2.92 10.89
N ILE A 462 12.32 2.78 12.10
CA ILE A 462 13.52 3.50 12.56
C ILE A 462 14.77 3.10 11.74
N VAL A 463 14.89 1.82 11.37
CA VAL A 463 16.03 1.33 10.57
C VAL A 463 15.94 1.83 9.13
N ILE A 464 14.75 1.88 8.52
CA ILE A 464 14.60 2.44 7.17
C ILE A 464 14.99 3.93 7.18
N ASP A 465 14.52 4.73 8.15
CA ASP A 465 14.90 6.15 8.28
C ASP A 465 16.42 6.34 8.35
N ALA A 466 17.07 5.62 9.28
CA ALA A 466 18.51 5.73 9.49
C ALA A 466 19.33 5.21 8.30
N MET A 467 18.87 4.17 7.60
CA MET A 467 19.57 3.62 6.45
C MET A 467 19.34 4.43 5.17
N LEU A 468 18.24 5.19 5.05
CA LEU A 468 18.10 6.22 4.02
C LEU A 468 19.06 7.40 4.29
N ASP A 469 19.16 7.86 5.54
CA ASP A 469 20.14 8.90 5.91
C ASP A 469 21.59 8.44 5.62
N MET A 470 21.92 7.17 5.91
CA MET A 470 23.23 6.58 5.59
C MET A 470 23.46 6.39 4.08
N MET A 471 22.43 5.98 3.33
CA MET A 471 22.48 5.84 1.87
C MET A 471 22.83 7.18 1.20
N ASN A 472 22.24 8.27 1.69
CA ASN A 472 22.48 9.62 1.18
C ASN A 472 23.86 10.15 1.58
N ALA A 473 24.30 9.92 2.83
CA ALA A 473 25.57 10.46 3.34
C ALA A 473 26.83 9.68 2.93
N GLU A 474 26.76 8.34 2.85
CA GLU A 474 27.93 7.47 2.64
C GLU A 474 27.84 6.56 1.40
N ARG A 475 26.74 6.62 0.63
CA ARG A 475 26.46 5.73 -0.51
C ARG A 475 26.58 4.24 -0.14
N LYS A 476 26.21 3.90 1.09
CA LYS A 476 26.27 2.57 1.71
C LYS A 476 25.08 2.35 2.65
N VAL A 477 24.78 1.10 2.98
CA VAL A 477 23.85 0.73 4.04
C VAL A 477 24.45 -0.33 4.97
N ASP A 478 24.21 -0.22 6.27
CA ASP A 478 24.71 -1.10 7.34
C ASP A 478 23.53 -1.62 8.18
N VAL A 479 22.61 -2.36 7.54
CA VAL A 479 21.38 -2.83 8.22
C VAL A 479 21.73 -3.73 9.41
N PHE A 480 22.65 -4.68 9.23
CA PHE A 480 23.09 -5.59 10.29
C PHE A 480 23.71 -4.83 11.48
N GLY A 481 24.66 -3.93 11.20
CA GLY A 481 25.33 -3.16 12.24
C GLY A 481 24.39 -2.15 12.91
N PHE A 482 23.48 -1.51 12.18
CA PHE A 482 22.52 -0.56 12.75
C PHE A 482 21.46 -1.28 13.60
N VAL A 483 20.89 -2.40 13.14
CA VAL A 483 19.97 -3.22 13.96
C VAL A 483 20.69 -3.72 15.23
N THR A 484 21.95 -4.16 15.10
CA THR A 484 22.80 -4.52 16.25
C THR A 484 22.96 -3.33 17.22
N ARG A 485 23.24 -2.12 16.72
CA ARG A 485 23.36 -0.91 17.55
C ARG A 485 22.06 -0.58 18.31
N ILE A 486 20.90 -0.57 17.65
CA ILE A 486 19.64 -0.24 18.33
C ILE A 486 19.13 -1.35 19.26
N ARG A 487 19.53 -2.61 19.04
CA ARG A 487 19.32 -3.71 20.00
C ARG A 487 20.11 -3.57 21.31
N ALA A 488 21.08 -2.65 21.39
CA ALA A 488 21.65 -2.22 22.66
C ALA A 488 20.67 -1.36 23.48
N GLN A 489 19.83 -0.57 22.79
CA GLN A 489 18.95 0.42 23.41
C GLN A 489 17.56 -0.12 23.74
N ARG A 490 17.06 -1.14 23.03
CA ARG A 490 15.81 -1.84 23.34
C ARG A 490 15.85 -3.28 22.84
N CYS A 491 15.26 -4.21 23.59
CA CYS A 491 15.25 -5.63 23.22
C CYS A 491 14.53 -5.88 21.88
N GLN A 492 14.96 -6.90 21.12
CA GLN A 492 14.26 -7.42 19.94
C GLN A 492 13.88 -6.40 18.83
N MET A 493 14.58 -5.26 18.75
CA MET A 493 14.37 -4.29 17.67
C MET A 493 14.59 -4.97 16.31
N VAL A 494 13.59 -4.85 15.42
CA VAL A 494 13.35 -5.74 14.26
C VAL A 494 13.20 -7.19 14.72
N GLN A 495 11.95 -7.67 14.76
CA GLN A 495 11.56 -8.87 15.52
C GLN A 495 11.41 -10.13 14.65
N THR A 496 11.29 -10.00 13.33
CA THR A 496 11.22 -11.15 12.41
C THR A 496 12.17 -11.00 11.22
N ASP A 497 12.52 -12.13 10.60
CA ASP A 497 13.25 -12.22 9.33
C ASP A 497 12.50 -11.48 8.21
N MET A 498 11.18 -11.65 8.09
CA MET A 498 10.36 -10.91 7.11
C MET A 498 10.43 -9.39 7.30
N GLN A 499 10.43 -8.92 8.56
CA GLN A 499 10.65 -7.50 8.89
C GLN A 499 12.06 -7.03 8.52
N TYR A 500 13.06 -7.90 8.62
CA TYR A 500 14.43 -7.63 8.20
C TYR A 500 14.56 -7.53 6.67
N VAL A 501 14.00 -8.50 5.93
CA VAL A 501 13.95 -8.49 4.45
C VAL A 501 13.23 -7.24 3.92
N PHE A 502 12.13 -6.82 4.54
CA PHE A 502 11.38 -5.63 4.12
C PHE A 502 12.19 -4.33 4.23
N ILE A 503 13.16 -4.23 5.15
CA ILE A 503 14.09 -3.10 5.21
C ILE A 503 14.95 -3.05 3.93
N PHE A 504 15.48 -4.19 3.48
CA PHE A 504 16.25 -4.26 2.23
C PHE A 504 15.36 -3.99 1.00
N GLN A 505 14.10 -4.44 1.00
CA GLN A 505 13.14 -4.10 -0.06
C GLN A 505 12.91 -2.59 -0.14
N ALA A 506 12.72 -1.90 0.99
CA ALA A 506 12.53 -0.45 1.02
C ALA A 506 13.78 0.34 0.61
N LEU A 507 14.97 -0.12 1.00
CA LEU A 507 16.22 0.52 0.60
C LEU A 507 16.52 0.30 -0.89
N LEU A 508 16.26 -0.90 -1.42
CA LEU A 508 16.43 -1.19 -2.86
C LEU A 508 15.41 -0.41 -3.71
N GLU A 509 14.16 -0.32 -3.27
CA GLU A 509 13.13 0.52 -3.89
C GLU A 509 13.60 1.98 -4.01
N HIS A 510 14.05 2.57 -2.90
CA HIS A 510 14.55 3.95 -2.92
C HIS A 510 15.80 4.11 -3.80
N TYR A 511 16.70 3.12 -3.82
CA TYR A 511 17.91 3.16 -4.65
C TYR A 511 17.60 3.09 -6.16
N LEU A 512 16.71 2.20 -6.60
CA LEU A 512 16.39 2.00 -8.02
C LEU A 512 15.53 3.12 -8.61
N TYR A 513 14.59 3.65 -7.82
CA TYR A 513 13.55 4.54 -8.29
C TYR A 513 13.69 5.99 -7.79
N GLY A 514 14.32 6.19 -6.63
CA GLY A 514 14.50 7.51 -6.03
C GLY A 514 13.22 8.10 -5.47
N ASP A 515 13.22 9.42 -5.29
CA ASP A 515 12.01 10.20 -5.03
C ASP A 515 11.46 10.69 -6.38
N THR A 516 10.26 10.22 -6.73
CA THR A 516 9.56 10.47 -8.01
C THR A 516 8.29 11.31 -7.80
N GLU A 517 8.11 11.83 -6.59
CA GLU A 517 6.99 12.67 -6.20
C GLU A 517 7.35 14.15 -6.38
N LEU A 518 6.45 14.90 -7.02
CA LEU A 518 6.66 16.28 -7.45
C LEU A 518 5.57 17.17 -6.86
N GLU A 519 5.96 18.37 -6.42
CA GLU A 519 5.02 19.47 -6.19
C GLU A 519 4.48 19.97 -7.54
N VAL A 520 3.23 20.43 -7.58
CA VAL A 520 2.57 20.96 -8.79
C VAL A 520 3.42 22.07 -9.45
N THR A 521 3.99 22.95 -8.63
CA THR A 521 4.92 24.03 -9.02
C THR A 521 6.18 23.55 -9.76
N SER A 522 6.58 22.29 -9.58
CA SER A 522 7.77 21.70 -10.18
C SER A 522 7.51 20.96 -11.49
N LEU A 523 6.24 20.72 -11.86
CA LEU A 523 5.83 19.85 -12.97
C LEU A 523 6.42 20.28 -14.32
N GLU A 524 6.28 21.54 -14.71
CA GLU A 524 6.82 22.07 -15.98
C GLU A 524 8.33 21.81 -16.09
N SER A 525 9.07 22.09 -15.01
CA SER A 525 10.51 21.85 -14.93
C SER A 525 10.90 20.37 -14.98
N HIS A 526 9.97 19.46 -14.67
CA HIS A 526 10.18 18.02 -14.72
C HIS A 526 9.86 17.48 -16.13
N LEU A 527 8.74 17.91 -16.73
CA LEU A 527 8.39 17.57 -18.11
C LEU A 527 9.48 18.01 -19.09
N ALA A 528 10.01 19.22 -18.93
CA ALA A 528 11.16 19.71 -19.70
C ALA A 528 12.40 18.78 -19.61
N LYS A 529 12.61 18.10 -18.48
CA LYS A 529 13.71 17.12 -18.28
C LYS A 529 13.35 15.73 -18.83
N LEU A 530 12.08 15.33 -18.79
CA LEU A 530 11.62 14.06 -19.38
C LEU A 530 11.68 14.08 -20.91
N TYR A 531 11.32 15.21 -21.52
CA TYR A 531 11.33 15.39 -22.97
C TYR A 531 12.70 15.77 -23.55
N ALA A 532 13.64 16.25 -22.73
CA ALA A 532 15.01 16.49 -23.16
C ALA A 532 15.72 15.18 -23.58
N PRO A 533 16.49 15.18 -24.70
CA PRO A 533 17.37 14.06 -25.02
C PRO A 533 18.42 13.85 -23.93
N SER A 534 18.50 12.66 -23.35
CA SER A 534 19.44 12.40 -22.25
C SER A 534 20.89 12.39 -22.74
N PRO A 535 21.83 13.13 -22.10
CA PRO A 535 23.24 13.09 -22.45
C PRO A 535 23.87 11.70 -22.21
N GLY A 536 23.93 10.88 -23.27
CA GLY A 536 24.68 9.63 -23.30
C GLY A 536 23.88 8.33 -23.20
N ALA A 537 22.57 8.35 -22.93
CA ALA A 537 21.75 7.12 -22.84
C ALA A 537 20.90 6.82 -24.09
N GLY A 538 20.93 7.69 -25.12
CA GLY A 538 20.33 7.43 -26.44
C GLY A 538 18.81 7.40 -26.48
N CYS A 539 18.14 7.83 -25.41
CA CYS A 539 16.69 7.89 -25.25
C CYS A 539 16.29 9.14 -24.45
N SER A 540 15.01 9.49 -24.47
CA SER A 540 14.41 10.53 -23.62
C SER A 540 14.38 10.13 -22.14
N GLY A 541 14.21 11.12 -21.25
CA GLY A 541 13.98 10.84 -19.83
C GLY A 541 12.69 10.03 -19.60
N LEU A 542 11.63 10.31 -20.37
CA LEU A 542 10.36 9.57 -20.33
C LEU A 542 10.53 8.09 -20.71
N GLU A 543 11.30 7.80 -21.76
CA GLU A 543 11.62 6.42 -22.15
C GLU A 543 12.46 5.70 -21.09
N ALA A 544 13.46 6.38 -20.51
CA ALA A 544 14.28 5.81 -19.45
C ALA A 544 13.44 5.48 -18.20
N GLU A 545 12.47 6.33 -17.86
CA GLU A 545 11.52 6.13 -16.76
C GLU A 545 10.53 4.98 -17.05
N PHE A 546 9.88 4.99 -18.22
CA PHE A 546 8.96 3.91 -18.62
C PHE A 546 9.69 2.56 -18.75
N LYS A 547 10.95 2.56 -19.18
CA LYS A 547 11.80 1.37 -19.21
C LYS A 547 11.94 0.73 -17.83
N LYS A 548 12.15 1.52 -16.76
CA LYS A 548 12.15 1.01 -15.37
C LYS A 548 10.83 0.32 -15.02
N LEU A 549 9.68 0.85 -15.47
CA LEU A 549 8.37 0.21 -15.27
C LEU A 549 8.25 -1.12 -16.04
N THR A 550 8.87 -1.25 -17.22
CA THR A 550 8.87 -2.50 -18.00
C THR A 550 9.84 -3.55 -17.47
N SER A 551 10.86 -3.17 -16.71
CA SER A 551 11.78 -4.09 -16.03
C SER A 551 11.16 -4.80 -14.80
N ILE A 552 9.95 -4.41 -14.38
CA ILE A 552 9.23 -5.06 -13.27
C ILE A 552 8.78 -6.46 -13.69
N LYS A 553 9.28 -7.49 -13.00
CA LYS A 553 8.98 -8.90 -13.29
C LYS A 553 7.52 -9.23 -12.98
N ILE A 554 6.82 -9.80 -13.96
CA ILE A 554 5.45 -10.33 -13.81
C ILE A 554 5.48 -11.61 -12.96
N GLN A 555 4.65 -11.65 -11.92
CA GLN A 555 4.60 -12.73 -10.93
C GLN A 555 3.72 -13.90 -11.43
N ASN A 556 4.21 -14.61 -12.45
CA ASN A 556 3.53 -15.73 -13.13
C ASN A 556 3.09 -16.84 -12.15
N ASP A 557 3.87 -17.07 -11.09
CA ASP A 557 3.60 -18.00 -10.00
C ASP A 557 2.29 -17.70 -9.23
N LYS A 558 1.81 -16.45 -9.33
CA LYS A 558 0.57 -15.95 -8.72
C LYS A 558 -0.57 -15.80 -9.72
N MET A 559 -0.42 -16.21 -10.98
CA MET A 559 -1.45 -16.09 -12.02
C MET A 559 -2.17 -17.45 -12.23
N ARG A 560 -2.42 -18.20 -11.14
CA ARG A 560 -2.81 -19.61 -11.20
C ARG A 560 -4.25 -19.82 -11.65
N THR A 561 -5.23 -19.22 -10.98
CA THR A 561 -6.65 -19.50 -11.26
C THR A 561 -7.06 -19.11 -12.69
N GLY A 562 -6.50 -18.04 -13.25
CA GLY A 562 -6.74 -17.63 -14.64
C GLY A 562 -6.09 -18.54 -15.69
N ASN A 563 -5.04 -19.28 -15.34
CA ASN A 563 -4.36 -20.26 -16.20
C ASN A 563 -4.95 -21.68 -16.11
N LEU A 564 -5.96 -21.92 -15.26
CA LEU A 564 -6.66 -23.22 -15.25
C LEU A 564 -7.32 -23.46 -16.62
N PRO A 565 -7.25 -24.66 -17.22
CA PRO A 565 -7.77 -24.91 -18.58
C PRO A 565 -9.24 -24.52 -18.78
N VAL A 566 -10.07 -24.68 -17.76
CA VAL A 566 -11.49 -24.28 -17.76
C VAL A 566 -11.70 -22.76 -17.86
N ASN A 567 -10.71 -21.99 -17.37
CA ASN A 567 -10.72 -20.53 -17.30
C ASN A 567 -9.95 -19.85 -18.45
N MET A 568 -9.03 -20.56 -19.14
CA MET A 568 -8.29 -20.00 -20.27
C MET A 568 -9.20 -19.37 -21.33
N LYS A 569 -10.32 -20.04 -21.66
CA LYS A 569 -11.35 -19.54 -22.59
C LYS A 569 -12.09 -18.27 -22.12
N LYS A 570 -12.03 -17.93 -20.83
CA LYS A 570 -12.63 -16.69 -20.29
C LYS A 570 -11.70 -15.48 -20.42
N ASN A 571 -10.45 -15.66 -20.87
CA ASN A 571 -9.45 -14.59 -20.97
C ASN A 571 -9.32 -14.08 -22.41
N ARG A 572 -9.46 -12.76 -22.63
CA ARG A 572 -9.24 -12.15 -23.95
C ARG A 572 -7.75 -12.09 -24.33
N VAL A 573 -6.84 -12.02 -23.35
CA VAL A 573 -5.38 -12.06 -23.55
C VAL A 573 -4.73 -12.87 -22.42
N LEU A 574 -4.02 -13.95 -22.75
CA LEU A 574 -3.46 -14.89 -21.76
C LEU A 574 -2.38 -14.27 -20.85
N GLN A 575 -1.63 -13.26 -21.33
CA GLN A 575 -0.65 -12.53 -20.53
C GLN A 575 -1.27 -11.48 -19.58
N ILE A 576 -2.57 -11.22 -19.69
CA ILE A 576 -3.28 -10.16 -18.95
C ILE A 576 -4.45 -10.80 -18.19
N ILE A 577 -4.10 -11.50 -17.12
CA ILE A 577 -4.99 -12.19 -16.18
C ILE A 577 -4.65 -11.75 -14.74
N PRO A 578 -5.58 -11.81 -13.77
CA PRO A 578 -5.35 -11.26 -12.44
C PRO A 578 -4.32 -12.07 -11.63
N TYR A 579 -3.67 -11.41 -10.67
CA TYR A 579 -2.93 -12.10 -9.61
C TYR A 579 -3.90 -12.67 -8.57
N GLU A 580 -3.54 -13.80 -7.96
CA GLU A 580 -4.39 -14.54 -7.03
C GLU A 580 -4.76 -13.74 -5.77
N PHE A 581 -3.90 -12.82 -5.33
CA PHE A 581 -4.09 -12.07 -4.08
C PHE A 581 -5.13 -10.94 -4.16
N ASN A 582 -5.50 -10.50 -5.36
CA ASN A 582 -6.46 -9.43 -5.62
C ASN A 582 -7.40 -9.73 -6.81
N ARG A 583 -7.53 -10.99 -7.22
CA ARG A 583 -8.53 -11.38 -8.22
C ARG A 583 -9.93 -11.11 -7.69
N VAL A 584 -10.82 -10.63 -8.54
CA VAL A 584 -12.23 -10.50 -8.16
C VAL A 584 -12.85 -11.90 -8.15
N ILE A 585 -13.33 -12.33 -6.99
CA ILE A 585 -14.00 -13.62 -6.80
C ILE A 585 -15.51 -13.39 -6.93
N ILE A 586 -16.21 -14.21 -7.70
CA ILE A 586 -17.69 -14.21 -7.74
C ILE A 586 -18.25 -15.48 -7.09
N PRO A 587 -19.53 -15.51 -6.67
CA PRO A 587 -20.10 -16.71 -6.06
C PRO A 587 -20.04 -17.92 -7.01
N VAL A 588 -19.85 -19.12 -6.47
CA VAL A 588 -19.91 -20.36 -7.27
C VAL A 588 -21.36 -20.62 -7.72
N LYS A 589 -21.57 -20.93 -9.00
CA LYS A 589 -22.88 -21.35 -9.52
C LYS A 589 -23.30 -22.70 -8.93
N ARG A 590 -24.59 -22.89 -8.65
CA ARG A 590 -25.10 -24.12 -8.03
C ARG A 590 -24.90 -25.32 -8.97
N GLY A 591 -23.98 -26.21 -8.61
CA GLY A 591 -23.68 -27.43 -9.38
C GLY A 591 -22.57 -27.30 -10.42
N GLU A 592 -21.91 -26.14 -10.54
CA GLU A 592 -20.80 -25.92 -11.47
C GLU A 592 -19.53 -25.49 -10.71
N GLU A 593 -18.53 -26.36 -10.63
CA GLU A 593 -17.22 -26.03 -10.05
C GLU A 593 -16.44 -25.04 -10.93
N ASN A 594 -15.48 -24.30 -10.33
CA ASN A 594 -14.61 -23.33 -11.01
C ASN A 594 -15.35 -22.14 -11.68
N THR A 595 -16.56 -21.82 -11.21
CA THR A 595 -17.40 -20.70 -11.69
C THR A 595 -17.25 -19.40 -10.90
N ASP A 596 -16.24 -19.33 -10.02
CA ASP A 596 -15.86 -18.17 -9.21
C ASP A 596 -14.91 -17.19 -9.93
N TYR A 597 -14.39 -17.58 -11.10
CA TYR A 597 -13.38 -16.81 -11.83
C TYR A 597 -13.96 -15.88 -12.91
N VAL A 598 -13.51 -14.62 -12.84
CA VAL A 598 -13.56 -13.57 -13.86
C VAL A 598 -12.16 -13.00 -14.09
N ASN A 599 -11.84 -12.54 -15.31
CA ASN A 599 -10.61 -11.80 -15.58
C ASN A 599 -10.74 -10.33 -15.15
N ALA A 600 -10.71 -10.13 -13.83
CA ALA A 600 -10.72 -8.82 -13.20
C ALA A 600 -9.86 -8.79 -11.93
N SER A 601 -9.25 -7.65 -11.65
CA SER A 601 -8.43 -7.38 -10.47
C SER A 601 -9.01 -6.23 -9.67
N PHE A 602 -9.01 -6.33 -8.33
CA PHE A 602 -9.14 -5.15 -7.48
C PHE A 602 -7.89 -4.29 -7.57
N ILE A 603 -8.11 -2.97 -7.57
CA ILE A 603 -7.09 -1.94 -7.68
C ILE A 603 -7.34 -0.88 -6.59
N ASP A 604 -6.31 -0.65 -5.77
CA ASP A 604 -6.30 0.41 -4.77
C ASP A 604 -6.35 1.82 -5.41
N GLY A 605 -7.11 2.72 -4.79
CA GLY A 605 -7.18 4.14 -5.14
C GLY A 605 -6.40 5.01 -4.15
N TYR A 606 -6.61 6.33 -4.22
CA TYR A 606 -5.88 7.28 -3.37
C TYR A 606 -6.30 7.21 -1.89
N ARG A 607 -7.60 7.07 -1.60
CA ARG A 607 -8.15 7.01 -0.23
C ARG A 607 -8.61 5.65 0.25
N GLN A 608 -8.92 4.75 -0.67
CA GLN A 608 -9.64 3.51 -0.39
C GLN A 608 -8.99 2.34 -1.11
N LYS A 609 -8.96 1.19 -0.43
CA LYS A 609 -8.59 -0.08 -1.07
C LYS A 609 -9.72 -0.59 -1.94
N ASP A 610 -9.38 -1.42 -2.92
CA ASP A 610 -10.35 -2.02 -3.85
C ASP A 610 -11.23 -0.98 -4.58
N ALA A 611 -10.76 0.26 -4.74
CA ALA A 611 -11.53 1.40 -5.25
C ALA A 611 -11.97 1.23 -6.71
N TYR A 612 -11.20 0.46 -7.49
CA TYR A 612 -11.55 0.09 -8.85
C TYR A 612 -11.49 -1.43 -9.04
N ILE A 613 -12.33 -1.95 -9.93
CA ILE A 613 -12.25 -3.29 -10.52
C ILE A 613 -11.73 -3.12 -11.95
N ALA A 614 -10.45 -3.43 -12.17
CA ALA A 614 -9.85 -3.44 -13.50
C ALA A 614 -10.17 -4.76 -14.21
N SER A 615 -11.11 -4.72 -15.15
CA SER A 615 -11.63 -5.89 -15.88
C SER A 615 -11.25 -5.83 -17.36
N GLN A 616 -11.14 -7.00 -18.01
CA GLN A 616 -11.27 -7.07 -19.47
C GLN A 616 -12.69 -6.65 -19.91
N GLY A 617 -12.85 -6.24 -21.17
CA GLY A 617 -14.16 -6.10 -21.80
C GLY A 617 -14.76 -7.49 -22.03
N PRO A 618 -16.01 -7.75 -21.58
CA PRO A 618 -16.58 -9.08 -21.59
C PRO A 618 -16.57 -9.71 -22.98
N LEU A 619 -16.37 -11.03 -22.99
CA LEU A 619 -16.59 -11.90 -24.15
C LEU A 619 -18.07 -12.31 -24.16
N GLN A 620 -18.59 -12.75 -25.31
CA GLN A 620 -19.99 -13.15 -25.46
C GLN A 620 -20.43 -14.18 -24.40
N HIS A 621 -19.57 -15.16 -24.11
CA HIS A 621 -19.79 -16.21 -23.10
C HIS A 621 -19.34 -15.84 -21.68
N THR A 622 -18.99 -14.58 -21.40
CA THR A 622 -18.66 -14.08 -20.05
C THR A 622 -19.51 -12.87 -19.63
N MET A 623 -20.50 -12.44 -20.41
CA MET A 623 -21.39 -11.32 -20.04
C MET A 623 -22.17 -11.59 -18.75
N GLU A 624 -22.61 -12.84 -18.54
CA GLU A 624 -23.26 -13.26 -17.29
C GLU A 624 -22.32 -13.12 -16.09
N ASP A 625 -21.10 -13.66 -16.17
CA ASP A 625 -20.11 -13.55 -15.10
C ASP A 625 -19.69 -12.10 -14.80
N PHE A 626 -19.66 -11.23 -15.83
CA PHE A 626 -19.44 -9.80 -15.68
C PHE A 626 -20.56 -9.09 -14.91
N TRP A 627 -21.83 -9.39 -15.22
CA TRP A 627 -22.96 -8.84 -14.45
C TRP A 627 -23.05 -9.42 -13.04
N ARG A 628 -22.74 -10.71 -12.85
CA ARG A 628 -22.62 -11.36 -11.54
C ARG A 628 -21.54 -10.68 -10.68
N MET A 629 -20.41 -10.32 -11.28
CA MET A 629 -19.34 -9.54 -10.63
C MET A 629 -19.83 -8.16 -10.19
N ILE A 630 -20.48 -7.40 -11.07
CA ILE A 630 -21.04 -6.07 -10.78
C ILE A 630 -22.06 -6.16 -9.64
N TRP A 631 -22.92 -7.18 -9.64
CA TRP A 631 -23.93 -7.38 -8.61
C TRP A 631 -23.34 -7.77 -7.24
N GLU A 632 -22.40 -8.71 -7.18
CA GLU A 632 -21.79 -9.14 -5.91
C GLU A 632 -21.07 -7.96 -5.24
N TRP A 633 -20.17 -7.31 -5.99
CA TRP A 633 -19.29 -6.24 -5.48
C TRP A 633 -19.94 -4.85 -5.47
N ARG A 634 -21.24 -4.80 -5.77
CA ARG A 634 -22.07 -3.58 -5.70
C ARG A 634 -21.57 -2.41 -6.55
N SER A 635 -20.85 -2.72 -7.63
CA SER A 635 -20.41 -1.71 -8.58
C SER A 635 -21.63 -0.98 -9.16
N CYS A 636 -21.57 0.34 -9.11
CA CYS A 636 -22.64 1.27 -9.49
C CYS A 636 -22.17 2.27 -10.56
N SER A 637 -20.89 2.18 -10.95
CA SER A 637 -20.20 2.98 -11.94
C SER A 637 -19.37 2.05 -12.81
N ILE A 638 -19.74 1.89 -14.08
CA ILE A 638 -18.99 1.13 -15.08
C ILE A 638 -18.34 2.12 -16.05
N VAL A 639 -17.04 2.01 -16.30
CA VAL A 639 -16.30 2.86 -17.23
C VAL A 639 -15.79 1.98 -18.38
N MET A 640 -16.29 2.25 -19.59
CA MET A 640 -15.94 1.55 -20.83
C MET A 640 -15.05 2.45 -21.68
N LEU A 641 -13.81 2.00 -21.92
CA LEU A 641 -12.74 2.78 -22.56
C LEU A 641 -12.34 2.18 -23.93
N THR A 642 -13.31 1.65 -24.67
CA THR A 642 -13.10 0.96 -25.95
C THR A 642 -14.44 0.89 -26.67
N GLU A 643 -14.44 0.96 -27.99
CA GLU A 643 -15.65 0.65 -28.76
C GLU A 643 -15.93 -0.86 -28.78
N LEU A 644 -17.09 -1.27 -29.29
CA LEU A 644 -17.39 -2.69 -29.48
C LEU A 644 -16.41 -3.34 -30.48
N GLU A 645 -16.05 -2.60 -31.53
CA GLU A 645 -15.10 -2.98 -32.56
C GLU A 645 -14.14 -1.81 -32.85
N GLU A 646 -12.84 -2.10 -33.02
CA GLU A 646 -11.84 -1.12 -33.47
C GLU A 646 -10.92 -1.78 -34.50
N ARG A 647 -10.75 -1.17 -35.67
CA ARG A 647 -10.04 -1.66 -36.87
C ARG A 647 -10.50 -3.04 -37.36
N GLY A 648 -11.82 -3.28 -37.40
CA GLY A 648 -12.36 -4.58 -37.87
C GLY A 648 -12.12 -5.74 -36.90
N GLN A 649 -11.94 -5.45 -35.59
CA GLN A 649 -11.71 -6.46 -34.56
C GLN A 649 -12.53 -6.17 -33.30
N GLU A 650 -13.34 -7.16 -32.89
CA GLU A 650 -14.13 -7.14 -31.67
C GLU A 650 -13.25 -6.89 -30.43
N LYS A 651 -13.51 -5.78 -29.74
CA LYS A 651 -12.81 -5.36 -28.53
C LYS A 651 -13.61 -5.64 -27.27
N CYS A 652 -14.95 -5.59 -27.37
CA CYS A 652 -15.88 -5.84 -26.28
C CYS A 652 -17.23 -6.35 -26.83
N ALA A 653 -17.81 -7.39 -26.22
CA ALA A 653 -19.19 -7.77 -26.48
C ALA A 653 -20.16 -6.72 -25.89
N GLN A 654 -21.30 -6.47 -26.54
CA GLN A 654 -22.31 -5.55 -26.02
C GLN A 654 -23.08 -6.19 -24.86
N TYR A 655 -22.75 -5.79 -23.63
CA TYR A 655 -23.32 -6.34 -22.40
C TYR A 655 -24.52 -5.56 -21.86
N TRP A 656 -25.04 -4.58 -22.60
CA TRP A 656 -26.20 -3.76 -22.21
C TRP A 656 -27.28 -3.79 -23.30
N PRO A 657 -28.58 -3.68 -22.95
CA PRO A 657 -29.64 -3.66 -23.95
C PRO A 657 -29.59 -2.34 -24.75
N GLY A 658 -29.83 -2.42 -26.06
CA GLY A 658 -30.06 -1.21 -26.88
C GLY A 658 -31.46 -0.63 -26.70
N ASP A 659 -32.44 -1.51 -26.43
CA ASP A 659 -33.80 -1.17 -26.03
C ASP A 659 -34.35 -2.29 -25.12
N GLY A 660 -35.33 -1.98 -24.28
CA GLY A 660 -36.01 -2.92 -23.39
C GLY A 660 -35.12 -3.56 -22.32
N VAL A 661 -35.34 -4.87 -22.09
CA VAL A 661 -34.72 -5.65 -21.02
C VAL A 661 -33.97 -6.85 -21.60
N VAL A 662 -32.71 -7.02 -21.21
CA VAL A 662 -31.91 -8.23 -21.47
C VAL A 662 -31.72 -9.01 -20.16
N VAL A 663 -31.62 -10.34 -20.24
CA VAL A 663 -31.49 -11.22 -19.07
C VAL A 663 -30.22 -12.07 -19.15
N TYR A 664 -29.41 -12.01 -18.10
CA TYR A 664 -28.18 -12.77 -17.93
C TYR A 664 -28.26 -13.57 -16.61
N GLY A 665 -28.76 -14.81 -16.68
CA GLY A 665 -28.95 -15.68 -15.52
C GLY A 665 -29.98 -15.12 -14.54
N ASP A 666 -29.62 -15.00 -13.25
CA ASP A 666 -30.47 -14.43 -12.19
C ASP A 666 -30.73 -12.90 -12.36
N LEU A 667 -30.07 -12.22 -13.31
CA LEU A 667 -30.05 -10.76 -13.45
C LEU A 667 -30.74 -10.27 -14.73
N SER A 668 -31.69 -9.33 -14.58
CA SER A 668 -32.29 -8.55 -15.67
C SER A 668 -31.72 -7.14 -15.71
N ILE A 669 -31.32 -6.67 -16.89
CA ILE A 669 -30.74 -5.35 -17.14
C ILE A 669 -31.68 -4.57 -18.06
N GLU A 670 -32.08 -3.37 -17.66
CA GLU A 670 -32.97 -2.49 -18.41
C GLU A 670 -32.31 -1.12 -18.62
N LEU A 671 -32.35 -0.58 -19.85
CA LEU A 671 -31.90 0.79 -20.13
C LEU A 671 -33.00 1.78 -19.77
N LYS A 672 -32.71 2.76 -18.90
CA LYS A 672 -33.66 3.79 -18.43
C LYS A 672 -33.45 5.17 -19.04
N ARG A 673 -32.20 5.52 -19.36
CA ARG A 673 -31.79 6.79 -19.98
C ARG A 673 -30.46 6.59 -20.67
N GLU A 674 -30.30 7.21 -21.82
CA GLU A 674 -29.02 7.44 -22.48
C GLU A 674 -28.80 8.96 -22.61
N GLU A 675 -27.57 9.42 -22.45
CA GLU A 675 -27.20 10.84 -22.49
C GLU A 675 -25.80 11.01 -23.10
N GLU A 676 -25.77 11.53 -24.32
CA GLU A 676 -24.54 11.79 -25.08
C GLU A 676 -23.86 13.09 -24.59
N ASN A 677 -22.55 13.01 -24.35
CA ASN A 677 -21.69 14.13 -23.97
C ASN A 677 -20.51 14.22 -24.95
N GLU A 678 -19.83 15.37 -25.02
CA GLU A 678 -18.77 15.72 -25.98
C GLU A 678 -17.69 14.64 -26.23
N SER A 679 -17.43 13.73 -25.28
CA SER A 679 -16.46 12.64 -25.45
C SER A 679 -16.91 11.30 -24.87
N TYR A 680 -18.16 11.18 -24.39
CA TYR A 680 -18.66 9.96 -23.77
C TYR A 680 -20.19 9.88 -23.73
N THR A 681 -20.75 8.68 -23.79
CA THR A 681 -22.17 8.42 -23.53
C THR A 681 -22.37 7.92 -22.10
N VAL A 682 -23.39 8.44 -21.41
CA VAL A 682 -23.85 7.96 -20.10
C VAL A 682 -25.10 7.11 -20.27
N ARG A 683 -25.14 5.91 -19.68
CA ARG A 683 -26.33 5.05 -19.64
C ARG A 683 -26.74 4.77 -18.20
N ASP A 684 -27.99 5.10 -17.86
CA ASP A 684 -28.60 4.70 -16.61
C ASP A 684 -29.27 3.34 -16.80
N LEU A 685 -28.73 2.32 -16.13
CA LEU A 685 -29.20 0.94 -16.19
C LEU A 685 -29.88 0.57 -14.87
N LEU A 686 -31.08 -0.01 -14.96
CA LEU A 686 -31.74 -0.65 -13.83
C LEU A 686 -31.38 -2.14 -13.83
N VAL A 687 -30.66 -2.58 -12.80
CA VAL A 687 -30.23 -3.97 -12.62
C VAL A 687 -31.13 -4.61 -11.57
N THR A 688 -31.88 -5.63 -11.98
CA THR A 688 -32.81 -6.39 -11.12
C THR A 688 -32.27 -7.79 -10.92
N ASN A 689 -32.05 -8.20 -9.67
CA ASN A 689 -31.81 -9.59 -9.32
C ASN A 689 -33.15 -10.27 -9.02
N ASN A 690 -33.59 -11.12 -9.95
CA ASN A 690 -34.89 -11.78 -9.94
C ASN A 690 -35.03 -12.82 -8.82
N ARG A 691 -33.91 -13.31 -8.30
CA ARG A 691 -33.86 -14.31 -7.22
C ARG A 691 -33.79 -13.67 -5.83
N GLU A 692 -33.20 -12.47 -5.71
CA GLU A 692 -33.24 -11.67 -4.48
C GLU A 692 -34.45 -10.74 -4.39
N ASN A 693 -35.16 -10.51 -5.50
CA ASN A 693 -36.19 -9.45 -5.64
C ASN A 693 -35.67 -8.07 -5.22
N LYS A 694 -34.47 -7.71 -5.68
CA LYS A 694 -33.82 -6.42 -5.41
C LYS A 694 -33.39 -5.75 -6.70
N THR A 695 -33.49 -4.42 -6.72
CA THR A 695 -33.06 -3.58 -7.83
C THR A 695 -31.92 -2.65 -7.41
N ARG A 696 -31.06 -2.27 -8.35
CA ARG A 696 -30.03 -1.24 -8.18
C ARG A 696 -29.88 -0.40 -9.45
N SER A 697 -29.61 0.88 -9.30
CA SER A 697 -29.17 1.74 -10.41
C SER A 697 -27.67 1.54 -10.62
N VAL A 698 -27.26 1.33 -11.87
CA VAL A 698 -25.86 1.25 -12.29
C VAL A 698 -25.66 2.18 -13.47
N ARG A 699 -24.66 3.05 -13.40
CA ARG A 699 -24.37 4.03 -14.46
C ARG A 699 -23.17 3.57 -15.28
N GLN A 700 -23.34 3.37 -16.58
CA GLN A 700 -22.24 3.14 -17.52
C GLN A 700 -21.79 4.50 -18.09
N PHE A 701 -20.48 4.69 -18.21
CA PHE A 701 -19.83 5.79 -18.90
C PHE A 701 -18.97 5.20 -20.02
N HIS A 702 -19.38 5.37 -21.27
CA HIS A 702 -18.69 4.84 -22.45
C HIS A 702 -17.91 5.97 -23.13
N PHE A 703 -16.59 5.91 -23.04
CA PHE A 703 -15.68 6.95 -23.56
C PHE A 703 -15.34 6.74 -25.03
N HIS A 704 -15.78 7.67 -25.87
CA HIS A 704 -15.57 7.68 -27.32
C HIS A 704 -14.31 8.46 -27.74
N GLY A 705 -13.77 9.29 -26.84
CA GLY A 705 -12.60 10.14 -27.11
C GLY A 705 -11.24 9.44 -27.24
N TRP A 706 -11.19 8.10 -27.33
CA TRP A 706 -9.92 7.37 -27.50
C TRP A 706 -9.78 6.84 -28.94
N PRO A 707 -8.78 7.30 -29.72
CA PRO A 707 -8.61 6.84 -31.09
C PRO A 707 -8.21 5.36 -31.21
N GLU A 708 -8.49 4.77 -32.37
CA GLU A 708 -8.03 3.43 -32.73
C GLU A 708 -6.50 3.29 -32.80
N VAL A 709 -5.79 4.41 -32.94
CA VAL A 709 -4.33 4.52 -33.03
C VAL A 709 -3.82 5.48 -31.95
N GLY A 710 -2.92 5.03 -31.09
CA GLY A 710 -2.25 5.87 -30.10
C GLY A 710 -3.13 6.34 -28.94
N ILE A 711 -3.10 7.65 -28.69
CA ILE A 711 -3.68 8.35 -27.53
C ILE A 711 -4.53 9.55 -27.95
N PRO A 712 -5.46 10.02 -27.10
CA PRO A 712 -6.26 11.22 -27.37
C PRO A 712 -5.39 12.47 -27.62
N ALA A 713 -5.89 13.39 -28.47
CA ALA A 713 -5.18 14.60 -28.86
C ALA A 713 -5.04 15.63 -27.72
N ASP A 714 -5.93 15.56 -26.72
CA ASP A 714 -5.93 16.34 -25.47
C ASP A 714 -6.46 15.49 -24.30
N GLY A 715 -6.36 16.03 -23.09
CA GLY A 715 -6.86 15.44 -21.85
C GLY A 715 -8.28 15.86 -21.44
N LYS A 716 -8.88 16.85 -22.10
CA LYS A 716 -10.18 17.45 -21.72
C LYS A 716 -11.27 16.38 -21.58
N GLY A 717 -11.40 15.50 -22.58
CA GLY A 717 -12.38 14.41 -22.54
C GLY A 717 -12.16 13.44 -21.36
N MET A 718 -10.90 13.14 -21.04
CA MET A 718 -10.52 12.24 -19.95
C MET A 718 -10.76 12.87 -18.57
N ILE A 719 -10.45 14.16 -18.41
CA ILE A 719 -10.77 14.94 -17.19
C ILE A 719 -12.28 14.96 -16.95
N ASN A 720 -13.07 15.22 -18.00
CA ASN A 720 -14.53 15.31 -17.91
C ASN A 720 -15.18 13.98 -17.47
N ILE A 721 -14.77 12.84 -18.04
CA ILE A 721 -15.32 11.53 -17.62
C ILE A 721 -14.86 11.14 -16.21
N ILE A 722 -13.62 11.42 -15.82
CA ILE A 722 -13.15 11.19 -14.44
C ILE A 722 -13.97 12.02 -13.45
N ALA A 723 -14.24 13.29 -13.73
CA ALA A 723 -15.06 14.15 -12.89
C ALA A 723 -16.53 13.66 -12.79
N ALA A 724 -17.11 13.18 -13.91
CA ALA A 724 -18.46 12.61 -13.92
C ALA A 724 -18.57 11.31 -13.11
N VAL A 725 -17.58 10.43 -13.21
CA VAL A 725 -17.49 9.20 -12.40
C VAL A 725 -17.30 9.53 -10.92
N GLN A 726 -16.41 10.45 -10.56
CA GLN A 726 -16.22 10.88 -9.17
C GLN A 726 -17.49 11.50 -8.57
N LYS A 727 -18.25 12.27 -9.35
CA LYS A 727 -19.56 12.82 -8.95
C LYS A 727 -20.60 11.73 -8.70
N GLN A 728 -20.64 10.68 -9.52
CA GLN A 728 -21.50 9.51 -9.31
C GLN A 728 -21.14 8.77 -8.02
N GLN A 729 -19.84 8.51 -7.78
CA GLN A 729 -19.36 7.77 -6.61
C GLN A 729 -19.74 8.43 -5.27
N GLN A 730 -19.66 9.76 -5.20
CA GLN A 730 -20.09 10.55 -4.04
C GLN A 730 -21.59 10.42 -3.75
N GLN A 731 -22.41 10.10 -4.76
CA GLN A 731 -23.86 9.91 -4.64
C GLN A 731 -24.25 8.43 -4.41
N SER A 732 -23.40 7.48 -4.82
CA SER A 732 -23.68 6.04 -4.79
C SER A 732 -23.01 5.27 -3.64
N GLY A 733 -22.22 5.93 -2.78
CA GLY A 733 -21.64 5.33 -1.58
C GLY A 733 -20.25 4.69 -1.78
N ASN A 734 -19.47 5.16 -2.76
CA ASN A 734 -18.06 4.77 -2.98
C ASN A 734 -17.80 3.25 -3.10
N HIS A 735 -18.73 2.51 -3.69
CA HIS A 735 -18.52 1.11 -4.08
C HIS A 735 -17.52 1.00 -5.25
N PRO A 736 -16.82 -0.14 -5.44
CA PRO A 736 -15.78 -0.27 -6.46
C PRO A 736 -16.22 0.13 -7.88
N ILE A 737 -15.44 0.96 -8.57
CA ILE A 737 -15.71 1.39 -9.96
C ILE A 737 -15.26 0.28 -10.91
N THR A 738 -16.14 -0.29 -11.74
CA THR A 738 -15.72 -1.28 -12.75
C THR A 738 -15.16 -0.58 -13.98
N VAL A 739 -13.84 -0.65 -14.20
CA VAL A 739 -13.15 0.00 -15.33
C VAL A 739 -12.66 -1.05 -16.31
N HIS A 740 -13.06 -0.97 -17.57
CA HIS A 740 -12.61 -1.88 -18.63
C HIS A 740 -12.27 -1.17 -19.94
N CYS A 741 -11.38 -1.80 -20.70
CA CYS A 741 -11.21 -1.57 -22.14
C CYS A 741 -11.38 -2.93 -22.83
N SER A 742 -10.54 -3.29 -23.80
CA SER A 742 -10.52 -4.65 -24.35
C SER A 742 -9.84 -5.65 -23.40
N ALA A 743 -8.52 -5.56 -23.17
CA ALA A 743 -7.81 -6.48 -22.26
C ALA A 743 -7.83 -6.06 -20.77
N GLY A 744 -8.28 -4.84 -20.47
CA GLY A 744 -8.35 -4.36 -19.09
C GLY A 744 -7.02 -3.95 -18.47
N ALA A 745 -6.07 -3.44 -19.27
CA ALA A 745 -4.71 -3.09 -18.79
C ALA A 745 -4.23 -1.71 -19.28
N GLY A 746 -4.11 -1.48 -20.59
CA GLY A 746 -3.59 -0.21 -21.14
C GLY A 746 -4.45 1.01 -20.79
N ARG A 747 -5.56 1.21 -21.52
CA ARG A 747 -6.50 2.31 -21.29
C ARG A 747 -7.10 2.28 -19.87
N THR A 748 -7.46 1.10 -19.35
CA THR A 748 -7.91 0.89 -17.96
C THR A 748 -6.90 1.40 -16.94
N GLY A 749 -5.62 1.03 -17.07
CA GLY A 749 -4.57 1.49 -16.18
C GLY A 749 -4.32 3.00 -16.29
N THR A 750 -4.50 3.56 -17.49
CA THR A 750 -4.39 5.02 -17.71
C THR A 750 -5.51 5.77 -16.96
N PHE A 751 -6.76 5.29 -17.03
CA PHE A 751 -7.88 5.85 -16.26
C PHE A 751 -7.67 5.71 -14.74
N CYS A 752 -7.28 4.52 -14.26
CA CYS A 752 -7.03 4.30 -12.83
C CYS A 752 -5.83 5.14 -12.32
N ALA A 753 -4.80 5.33 -13.14
CA ALA A 753 -3.66 6.20 -12.81
C ALA A 753 -4.12 7.66 -12.72
N LEU A 754 -4.81 8.17 -13.74
CA LEU A 754 -5.27 9.55 -13.79
C LEU A 754 -6.28 9.87 -12.70
N SER A 755 -7.30 9.03 -12.49
CA SER A 755 -8.25 9.22 -11.39
C SER A 755 -7.55 9.30 -10.03
N THR A 756 -6.50 8.49 -9.80
CA THR A 756 -5.71 8.48 -8.56
C THR A 756 -4.77 9.68 -8.43
N VAL A 757 -4.07 10.08 -9.51
CA VAL A 757 -3.16 11.23 -9.49
C VAL A 757 -3.93 12.55 -9.40
N LEU A 758 -5.04 12.71 -10.14
CA LEU A 758 -5.84 13.94 -10.12
C LEU A 758 -6.53 14.14 -8.76
N GLU A 759 -7.00 13.07 -8.10
CA GLU A 759 -7.51 13.18 -6.73
C GLU A 759 -6.40 13.58 -5.74
N ARG A 760 -5.19 13.01 -5.89
CA ARG A 760 -4.03 13.36 -5.06
C ARG A 760 -3.57 14.80 -5.25
N VAL A 761 -3.44 15.26 -6.49
CA VAL A 761 -3.09 16.65 -6.85
C VAL A 761 -4.07 17.61 -6.19
N LYS A 762 -5.38 17.35 -6.35
CA LYS A 762 -6.44 18.17 -5.73
C LYS A 762 -6.40 18.17 -4.19
N ALA A 763 -5.95 17.07 -3.57
CA ALA A 763 -5.93 16.90 -2.11
C ALA A 763 -4.64 17.40 -1.42
N GLU A 764 -3.48 17.30 -2.07
CA GLU A 764 -2.17 17.52 -1.44
C GLU A 764 -1.25 18.50 -2.19
N GLY A 765 -1.58 18.94 -3.41
CA GLY A 765 -0.69 19.79 -4.22
C GLY A 765 0.52 19.06 -4.82
N ILE A 766 0.50 17.72 -4.80
CA ILE A 766 1.60 16.86 -5.26
C ILE A 766 1.11 15.74 -6.18
N LEU A 767 1.96 15.31 -7.11
CA LEU A 767 1.76 14.18 -8.01
C LEU A 767 2.91 13.19 -7.95
N ASP A 768 2.67 11.97 -8.42
CA ASP A 768 3.69 10.92 -8.57
C ASP A 768 3.15 9.89 -9.58
N VAL A 769 3.37 10.16 -10.87
CA VAL A 769 2.87 9.31 -11.96
C VAL A 769 3.60 7.96 -11.95
N PHE A 770 4.92 7.98 -11.72
CA PHE A 770 5.76 6.78 -11.73
C PHE A 770 5.32 5.73 -10.70
N GLN A 771 5.24 6.09 -9.41
CA GLN A 771 4.85 5.12 -8.38
C GLN A 771 3.37 4.76 -8.46
N THR A 772 2.52 5.64 -9.00
CA THR A 772 1.12 5.28 -9.27
C THR A 772 1.07 4.14 -10.31
N VAL A 773 1.67 4.32 -11.48
CA VAL A 773 1.68 3.29 -12.53
C VAL A 773 2.42 2.03 -12.09
N LYS A 774 3.51 2.16 -11.33
CA LYS A 774 4.22 1.04 -10.70
C LYS A 774 3.33 0.25 -9.74
N SER A 775 2.56 0.93 -8.88
CA SER A 775 1.60 0.29 -7.98
C SER A 775 0.50 -0.45 -8.75
N LEU A 776 -0.02 0.15 -9.84
CA LEU A 776 -1.00 -0.51 -10.71
C LEU A 776 -0.42 -1.78 -11.36
N ARG A 777 0.82 -1.73 -11.88
CA ARG A 777 1.49 -2.90 -12.49
C ARG A 777 1.79 -4.01 -11.49
N LEU A 778 2.01 -3.67 -10.21
CA LEU A 778 2.16 -4.63 -9.12
C LEU A 778 0.83 -5.31 -8.74
N GLN A 779 -0.32 -4.70 -9.06
CA GLN A 779 -1.66 -5.23 -8.79
C GLN A 779 -2.30 -5.93 -10.00
N ARG A 780 -2.00 -5.51 -11.24
CA ARG A 780 -2.44 -6.20 -12.47
C ARG A 780 -1.37 -6.08 -13.57
N PRO A 781 -1.04 -7.16 -14.29
CA PRO A 781 -0.07 -7.12 -15.38
C PRO A 781 -0.39 -6.05 -16.44
N HIS A 782 0.67 -5.43 -16.98
CA HIS A 782 0.62 -4.50 -18.12
C HIS A 782 -0.25 -3.23 -17.95
N MET A 783 -0.64 -2.85 -16.73
CA MET A 783 -1.33 -1.56 -16.48
C MET A 783 -0.52 -0.37 -17.02
N VAL A 784 -1.18 0.50 -17.80
CA VAL A 784 -0.54 1.53 -18.68
C VAL A 784 0.48 0.86 -19.61
N GLN A 785 0.03 0.38 -20.76
CA GLN A 785 0.73 -0.66 -21.53
C GLN A 785 1.83 -0.12 -22.46
N THR A 786 1.66 1.09 -23.00
CA THR A 786 2.60 1.71 -23.96
C THR A 786 3.24 2.98 -23.40
N LEU A 787 4.35 3.40 -24.02
CA LEU A 787 5.02 4.66 -23.70
C LEU A 787 4.08 5.86 -23.88
N GLU A 788 3.33 5.89 -25.00
CA GLU A 788 2.34 6.93 -25.29
C GLU A 788 1.26 7.01 -24.18
N GLN A 789 0.80 5.88 -23.66
CA GLN A 789 -0.17 5.85 -22.55
C GLN A 789 0.43 6.40 -21.24
N TYR A 790 1.74 6.29 -21.06
CA TYR A 790 2.47 6.86 -19.92
C TYR A 790 2.72 8.37 -20.11
N GLU A 791 3.04 8.80 -21.33
CA GLU A 791 3.09 10.20 -21.72
C GLU A 791 1.75 10.90 -21.51
N PHE A 792 0.66 10.28 -21.95
CA PHE A 792 -0.69 10.78 -21.76
C PHE A 792 -1.04 10.95 -20.28
N CYS A 793 -0.52 10.10 -19.37
CA CYS A 793 -0.69 10.31 -17.94
C CYS A 793 -0.10 11.65 -17.47
N TYR A 794 1.09 12.03 -17.94
CA TYR A 794 1.71 13.32 -17.62
C TYR A 794 0.97 14.48 -18.29
N LYS A 795 0.62 14.36 -19.57
CA LYS A 795 -0.07 15.40 -20.34
C LYS A 795 -1.43 15.78 -19.72
N VAL A 796 -2.28 14.80 -19.38
CA VAL A 796 -3.58 15.08 -18.76
C VAL A 796 -3.44 15.73 -17.37
N VAL A 797 -2.39 15.39 -16.62
CA VAL A 797 -2.10 16.02 -15.32
C VAL A 797 -1.65 17.48 -15.50
N GLN A 798 -0.84 17.77 -16.52
CA GLN A 798 -0.47 19.14 -16.89
C GLN A 798 -1.71 19.95 -17.29
N GLU A 799 -2.50 19.48 -18.26
CA GLU A 799 -3.70 20.19 -18.72
C GLU A 799 -4.72 20.45 -17.59
N TYR A 800 -4.85 19.52 -16.63
CA TYR A 800 -5.68 19.70 -15.45
C TYR A 800 -5.14 20.80 -14.51
N ILE A 801 -3.82 20.85 -14.29
CA ILE A 801 -3.17 21.88 -13.48
C ILE A 801 -3.31 23.25 -14.13
N ASP A 802 -3.08 23.35 -15.44
CA ASP A 802 -3.20 24.60 -16.20
C ASP A 802 -4.64 25.15 -16.16
N ALA A 803 -5.64 24.28 -16.42
CA ALA A 803 -7.06 24.62 -16.41
C ALA A 803 -7.61 24.97 -15.02
N PHE A 804 -6.97 24.54 -13.94
CA PHE A 804 -7.36 24.82 -12.55
C PHE A 804 -6.25 25.54 -11.76
N SER A 805 -5.38 26.28 -12.44
CA SER A 805 -4.18 26.93 -11.87
C SER A 805 -4.46 27.92 -10.73
N ASP A 806 -5.69 28.42 -10.61
CA ASP A 806 -6.09 29.26 -9.49
C ASP A 806 -6.36 28.50 -8.17
N TYR A 807 -6.44 27.17 -8.19
CA TYR A 807 -6.79 26.32 -7.06
C TYR A 807 -5.76 26.42 -5.93
N ALA A 808 -6.22 26.68 -4.70
CA ALA A 808 -5.34 27.09 -3.58
C ALA A 808 -4.25 26.08 -3.18
N ASN A 809 -4.42 24.79 -3.52
CA ASN A 809 -3.42 23.75 -3.25
C ASN A 809 -2.29 23.68 -4.30
N PHE A 810 -2.32 24.52 -5.34
CA PHE A 810 -1.34 24.53 -6.45
C PHE A 810 -0.36 25.72 -6.38
N LYS A 811 -0.43 26.54 -5.33
CA LYS A 811 0.26 27.82 -5.16
C LYS A 811 1.18 27.83 -3.94
#